data_AF-A0A484KER2-F1
#
_entry.id   AF-A0A484KER2-F1
#
_cell.length_a   1.000
_cell.length_b   1.000
_cell.length_c   1.000
_cell.angle_alpha   90.00
_cell.angle_beta   90.00
_cell.angle_gamma   90.00
#
_symmetry.space_group_name_H-M   'P 1'
#
loop_
_entity.id
_entity.type
_entity.pdbx_description
1 polymer ?
#
loop_
_entity_poly.entity_id
_entity_poly.type
_entity_poly.pdbx_seq_one_letter_code
_entity_poly.pdbx_strand_id
1 'polypeptide(L)'
;MNLKHFIVRRTLRCVRKLNNSRVPSEQPYFSRNFTASPPLISSLLSPNPGINGFFCVQLLECPNPFSGFSSRFVHTANEASLTESETQSEDSEDSTTNEFLSRFVWVMRKKLNEMFPDEGKCTIDGMLLIIVEKVASGFRKDGIDQSLGEATDAPDQDFSPELWRTVLEVSNSVLDDMHKATRKEKLKMFLQSEEVKEMYRFAGEIGIRGDLLRELRFKWAREKMEESEFYEELERLREEAAAARALEEQKSESAAAEKGLGGEDVVEESPSSPKVVTLPKRHGKVNYKIYGLDLSGTKWAEVADKVHAAEAIISPQELKPIFGKCKLVTEKILSLHLQDDPAPLLAEWVELLQPSRIDWLSLLDKINQQDSHLYFKIAEDVLGEVSFEANLHDYWKLIDAHAKGNRFQDAERIVKKMYEKGFVPDVLTSLTLVRMYCKTRNVEQANKTFEDLRVLGFQPDANMYNSMIMTYVNAGKLWEGEKLLRDMQIKEIEPSQDIYIALLRSYAQFGDCDSAVKISTLMQMAGFQPSPESQALLIEAYGKAGKYTEARRSFDYLLRFRHKPDDRCISSMIAVYEKENQLQPALNLLLNLEKDGIEPGVATYSVMVDWLSKMQLIDEAEQIVDKIAGMGEAPPYKINVSLCSMYARAGVEKKALQALSVVEAKKDQLQREDFNRIIEGLESGGFMKDAQRIRRLKELRGWLH
;
A
#
# COMPACT_ATOMS: atom_id res chain seq x y z
N MET A 1 34.76 50.22 -3.24
CA MET A 1 36.05 50.47 -2.57
C MET A 1 36.38 49.26 -1.70
N ASN A 2 37.49 48.57 -1.99
CA ASN A 2 37.90 47.27 -1.42
C ASN A 2 38.13 47.30 0.11
N LEU A 3 37.86 46.19 0.83
CA LEU A 3 38.26 46.00 2.24
C LEU A 3 39.74 46.28 2.50
N LYS A 4 40.59 46.32 1.47
CA LYS A 4 42.01 46.74 1.56
C LYS A 4 42.20 48.10 2.22
N HIS A 5 41.23 49.02 2.15
CA HIS A 5 41.30 50.31 2.86
C HIS A 5 40.93 50.21 4.36
N PHE A 6 40.24 49.14 4.77
CA PHE A 6 39.78 48.89 6.14
C PHE A 6 40.93 48.60 7.12
N ILE A 7 42.08 48.13 6.63
CA ILE A 7 43.20 47.64 7.46
C ILE A 7 44.39 48.62 7.52
N VAL A 8 44.40 49.68 6.71
CA VAL A 8 45.64 50.44 6.51
C VAL A 8 45.65 51.74 7.32
N ARG A 9 46.39 51.68 8.44
CA ARG A 9 47.00 52.74 9.28
C ARG A 9 46.36 53.10 10.63
N ARG A 10 45.05 53.00 10.85
CA ARG A 10 44.43 53.33 12.17
C ARG A 10 44.23 52.11 13.09
N THR A 11 43.65 51.03 12.57
CA THR A 11 43.34 49.79 13.32
C THR A 11 44.59 49.10 13.90
N LEU A 12 45.72 49.14 13.18
CA LEU A 12 47.01 48.60 13.65
C LEU A 12 47.57 49.30 14.90
N ARG A 13 47.18 50.56 15.16
CA ARG A 13 47.63 51.32 16.34
C ARG A 13 46.81 50.97 17.59
N CYS A 14 45.54 50.60 17.45
CA CYS A 14 44.68 50.16 18.55
C CYS A 14 44.89 48.69 18.94
N VAL A 15 45.09 47.79 17.97
CA VAL A 15 45.32 46.35 18.23
C VAL A 15 46.67 46.09 18.92
N ARG A 16 47.70 46.90 18.64
CA ARG A 16 49.01 46.82 19.31
C ARG A 16 48.97 47.14 20.81
N LYS A 17 47.92 47.78 21.32
CA LYS A 17 47.73 48.00 22.76
C LYS A 17 47.13 46.80 23.49
N LEU A 18 46.49 45.86 22.78
CA LEU A 18 45.77 44.72 23.36
C LEU A 18 46.56 43.41 23.29
N ASN A 19 47.34 43.18 22.23
CA ASN A 19 48.13 41.95 22.08
C ASN A 19 49.57 42.11 22.56
N ASN A 20 49.78 42.01 23.88
CA ASN A 20 51.09 41.76 24.46
C ASN A 20 51.17 40.31 24.96
N SER A 21 51.39 39.38 24.03
CA SER A 21 51.89 38.04 24.36
C SER A 21 52.75 37.52 23.21
N ARG A 22 53.98 37.14 23.56
CA ARG A 22 55.10 36.76 22.69
C ARG A 22 54.75 35.61 21.73
N VAL A 23 55.18 35.74 20.48
CA VAL A 23 55.30 34.65 19.50
C VAL A 23 56.77 34.50 19.12
N PRO A 24 57.32 33.28 18.97
CA PRO A 24 58.54 33.06 18.22
C PRO A 24 58.28 32.51 16.80
N SER A 25 58.84 33.26 15.84
CA SER A 25 59.56 32.90 14.60
C SER A 25 59.08 31.80 13.63
N GLU A 26 59.01 32.25 12.38
CA GLU A 26 58.80 31.59 11.09
C GLU A 26 59.80 30.47 10.72
N GLN A 27 59.42 29.60 9.77
CA GLN A 27 60.20 29.36 8.54
C GLN A 27 59.35 28.71 7.41
N PRO A 28 59.54 29.10 6.12
CA PRO A 28 58.86 28.51 4.97
C PRO A 28 59.79 27.57 4.17
N TYR A 29 59.25 26.49 3.59
CA TYR A 29 59.98 25.67 2.61
C TYR A 29 59.30 25.65 1.25
N PHE A 30 60.15 25.88 0.24
CA PHE A 30 59.89 25.94 -1.20
C PHE A 30 59.91 24.54 -1.85
N SER A 31 59.04 24.38 -2.86
CA SER A 31 59.17 23.61 -4.12
C SER A 31 59.56 22.12 -4.15
N ARG A 32 58.81 21.31 -4.93
CA ARG A 32 59.29 20.73 -6.20
C ARG A 32 58.20 20.00 -7.01
N ASN A 33 58.20 20.26 -8.31
CA ASN A 33 57.52 19.48 -9.36
C ASN A 33 58.27 18.16 -9.63
N PHE A 34 57.55 17.11 -10.02
CA PHE A 34 58.04 16.08 -10.93
C PHE A 34 56.89 15.51 -11.79
N THR A 35 57.23 15.24 -13.05
CA THR A 35 56.41 14.82 -14.19
C THR A 35 56.39 13.29 -14.39
N ALA A 36 55.26 12.77 -14.90
CA ALA A 36 55.04 11.60 -15.79
C ALA A 36 55.48 10.20 -15.27
N SER A 37 54.78 9.06 -15.42
CA SER A 37 53.83 8.51 -16.42
C SER A 37 53.06 7.29 -15.81
N PRO A 38 52.04 6.70 -16.48
CA PRO A 38 51.13 5.63 -15.98
C PRO A 38 51.57 4.23 -16.49
N PRO A 39 50.75 3.13 -16.55
CA PRO A 39 49.39 2.84 -16.05
C PRO A 39 49.28 1.51 -15.27
N LEU A 40 48.06 1.10 -14.84
CA LEU A 40 47.51 -0.27 -14.99
C LEU A 40 46.06 -0.37 -14.42
N ILE A 41 45.12 -0.54 -15.35
CA ILE A 41 43.96 -1.47 -15.39
C ILE A 41 43.24 -1.84 -14.08
N SER A 42 41.93 -1.54 -14.03
CA SER A 42 40.82 -2.49 -13.78
C SER A 42 39.51 -1.67 -13.63
N SER A 43 38.60 -1.81 -14.58
CA SER A 43 37.42 -2.71 -14.56
C SER A 43 36.14 -1.93 -14.25
N LEU A 44 35.43 -1.65 -15.34
CA LEU A 44 34.09 -1.09 -15.45
C LEU A 44 33.05 -2.05 -14.88
N LEU A 45 32.02 -1.51 -14.23
CA LEU A 45 30.65 -2.03 -14.28
C LEU A 45 29.68 -0.93 -13.83
N SER A 46 28.86 -0.43 -14.78
CA SER A 46 27.56 0.17 -14.52
C SER A 46 26.67 -0.06 -15.74
N PRO A 47 25.47 -0.63 -15.60
CA PRO A 47 24.44 -0.55 -16.63
C PRO A 47 23.43 0.54 -16.28
N ASN A 48 22.98 1.26 -17.31
CA ASN A 48 21.73 2.02 -17.29
C ASN A 48 20.98 1.66 -18.58
N PRO A 49 19.68 1.27 -18.54
CA PRO A 49 18.93 0.95 -19.74
C PRO A 49 18.10 2.14 -20.23
N GLY A 50 18.10 2.37 -21.54
CA GLY A 50 17.24 3.30 -22.26
C GLY A 50 16.74 2.66 -23.55
N ILE A 51 15.53 2.09 -23.46
CA ILE A 51 14.38 2.10 -24.39
C ILE A 51 14.59 2.30 -25.91
N ASN A 52 13.93 1.38 -26.66
CA ASN A 52 13.35 1.43 -28.03
C ASN A 52 14.19 1.14 -29.28
N GLY A 53 13.68 0.20 -30.10
CA GLY A 53 13.87 0.22 -31.55
C GLY A 53 13.87 -1.15 -32.24
N PHE A 54 12.73 -1.55 -32.81
CA PHE A 54 12.56 -2.65 -33.77
C PHE A 54 13.48 -2.52 -35.00
N PHE A 55 14.11 -3.60 -35.48
CA PHE A 55 13.86 -4.30 -36.77
C PHE A 55 15.01 -5.23 -37.21
N CYS A 56 14.59 -6.32 -37.87
CA CYS A 56 15.30 -7.14 -38.85
C CYS A 56 16.51 -8.00 -38.43
N VAL A 57 16.24 -9.31 -38.28
CA VAL A 57 17.18 -10.37 -38.67
C VAL A 57 16.67 -11.01 -39.95
N GLN A 58 17.46 -10.94 -41.01
CA GLN A 58 17.32 -11.76 -42.21
C GLN A 58 18.01 -13.12 -42.01
N LEU A 59 17.23 -14.16 -42.25
CA LEU A 59 17.48 -15.32 -43.13
C LEU A 59 18.83 -16.06 -43.07
N LEU A 60 18.72 -17.36 -42.73
CA LEU A 60 19.37 -18.53 -43.36
C LEU A 60 18.55 -19.76 -42.89
N GLU A 61 17.50 -20.16 -43.63
CA GLU A 61 17.46 -21.29 -44.60
C GLU A 61 17.99 -22.62 -44.01
N CYS A 62 17.11 -23.48 -43.47
CA CYS A 62 16.46 -24.67 -44.10
C CYS A 62 17.37 -25.94 -44.10
N PRO A 63 16.85 -27.19 -44.02
CA PRO A 63 15.54 -27.62 -44.55
C PRO A 63 14.73 -28.63 -43.70
N ASN A 64 13.41 -28.60 -43.93
CA ASN A 64 12.50 -29.73 -43.71
C ASN A 64 12.90 -30.92 -44.57
N PRO A 65 12.38 -32.12 -44.23
CA PRO A 65 11.62 -32.76 -45.30
C PRO A 65 10.33 -33.45 -44.84
N PHE A 66 9.40 -33.51 -45.81
CA PHE A 66 8.22 -34.37 -45.94
C PHE A 66 6.88 -33.92 -45.35
N SER A 67 6.16 -33.19 -46.20
CA SER A 67 4.72 -33.32 -46.40
C SER A 67 4.42 -33.58 -47.90
N GLY A 68 3.39 -34.38 -48.20
CA GLY A 68 2.78 -34.61 -49.53
C GLY A 68 2.85 -36.08 -49.94
N PHE A 69 1.80 -36.79 -50.36
CA PHE A 69 0.58 -36.46 -51.10
C PHE A 69 -0.55 -37.45 -50.70
N SER A 70 -1.82 -37.05 -50.51
CA SER A 70 -2.93 -36.95 -51.50
C SER A 70 -3.41 -38.35 -52.01
N SER A 71 -4.69 -38.72 -52.17
CA SER A 71 -5.96 -37.99 -52.25
C SER A 71 -7.17 -38.97 -52.22
N ARG A 72 -8.31 -38.49 -51.68
CA ARG A 72 -9.73 -38.64 -52.12
C ARG A 72 -10.36 -40.02 -52.39
N PHE A 73 -11.55 -40.23 -51.82
CA PHE A 73 -12.80 -40.10 -52.58
C PHE A 73 -13.91 -39.48 -51.72
N VAL A 74 -14.77 -38.71 -52.40
CA VAL A 74 -15.87 -37.86 -51.93
C VAL A 74 -17.19 -38.51 -52.34
N HIS A 75 -18.22 -38.44 -51.49
CA HIS A 75 -19.63 -38.20 -51.83
C HIS A 75 -20.29 -37.64 -50.54
N THR A 76 -20.55 -36.34 -50.35
CA THR A 76 -21.65 -35.50 -50.89
C THR A 76 -23.02 -36.16 -51.04
N ALA A 77 -23.92 -35.86 -50.10
CA ALA A 77 -25.35 -35.54 -50.26
C ALA A 77 -25.93 -35.32 -48.85
N ASN A 78 -26.90 -34.46 -48.56
CA ASN A 78 -27.39 -33.22 -49.13
C ASN A 78 -28.24 -32.60 -47.99
N GLU A 79 -28.37 -31.28 -47.98
CA GLU A 79 -29.25 -30.55 -47.06
C GLU A 79 -30.70 -31.06 -47.11
N ALA A 80 -31.34 -31.18 -45.95
CA ALA A 80 -32.78 -31.02 -45.83
C ALA A 80 -33.14 -30.47 -44.44
N SER A 81 -33.85 -29.37 -44.49
CA SER A 81 -34.35 -28.52 -43.42
C SER A 81 -35.52 -29.13 -42.64
N LEU A 82 -35.75 -28.59 -41.43
CA LEU A 82 -37.04 -28.49 -40.72
C LEU A 82 -37.67 -29.81 -40.26
N THR A 83 -37.74 -30.04 -38.96
CA THR A 83 -38.79 -29.60 -38.02
C THR A 83 -38.64 -30.40 -36.74
N GLU A 84 -38.53 -29.72 -35.61
CA GLU A 84 -38.70 -30.34 -34.29
C GLU A 84 -40.16 -30.81 -34.18
N SER A 85 -40.35 -32.12 -34.23
CA SER A 85 -41.52 -32.78 -33.69
C SER A 85 -41.03 -33.98 -32.89
N GLU A 86 -41.27 -33.90 -31.58
CA GLU A 86 -41.09 -34.97 -30.62
C GLU A 86 -41.84 -36.22 -31.10
N THR A 87 -41.08 -37.26 -31.40
CA THR A 87 -41.52 -38.65 -31.33
C THR A 87 -40.37 -39.42 -30.73
N GLN A 88 -40.45 -39.70 -29.43
CA GLN A 88 -39.71 -40.79 -28.81
C GLN A 88 -40.18 -42.08 -29.47
N SER A 89 -39.37 -42.62 -30.40
CA SER A 89 -39.54 -43.97 -30.92
C SER A 89 -38.47 -44.87 -30.29
N GLU A 90 -38.85 -46.11 -30.02
CA GLU A 90 -38.10 -47.18 -29.36
C GLU A 90 -36.80 -47.63 -30.11
N ASP A 91 -36.27 -46.80 -31.02
CA ASP A 91 -35.14 -47.13 -31.89
C ASP A 91 -33.75 -46.78 -31.30
N SER A 92 -33.68 -46.10 -30.13
CA SER A 92 -32.40 -45.61 -29.59
C SER A 92 -31.55 -46.69 -28.92
N GLU A 93 -32.15 -47.66 -28.24
CA GLU A 93 -31.41 -48.70 -27.50
C GLU A 93 -30.67 -49.67 -28.45
N ASP A 94 -31.29 -49.98 -29.59
CA ASP A 94 -30.71 -50.82 -30.63
C ASP A 94 -29.48 -50.14 -31.28
N SER A 95 -29.43 -48.81 -31.36
CA SER A 95 -28.27 -48.08 -31.90
C SER A 95 -27.04 -48.19 -30.99
N THR A 96 -27.22 -47.97 -29.68
CA THR A 96 -26.15 -48.06 -28.68
C THR A 96 -25.64 -49.49 -28.48
N THR A 97 -26.54 -50.48 -28.51
CA THR A 97 -26.15 -51.90 -28.44
C THR A 97 -25.41 -52.33 -29.69
N ASN A 98 -25.82 -51.88 -30.88
CA ASN A 98 -25.10 -52.15 -32.12
C ASN A 98 -23.69 -51.51 -32.15
N GLU A 99 -23.51 -50.31 -31.59
CA GLU A 99 -22.19 -49.70 -31.43
C GLU A 99 -21.30 -50.52 -30.48
N PHE A 100 -21.85 -50.91 -29.32
CA PHE A 100 -21.15 -51.75 -28.35
C PHE A 100 -20.71 -53.08 -28.99
N LEU A 101 -21.62 -53.79 -29.63
CA LEU A 101 -21.35 -55.08 -30.26
C LEU A 101 -20.30 -54.96 -31.38
N SER A 102 -20.33 -53.86 -32.15
CA SER A 102 -19.33 -53.61 -33.20
C SER A 102 -17.92 -53.46 -32.62
N ARG A 103 -17.76 -52.69 -31.52
CA ARG A 103 -16.48 -52.51 -30.82
C ARG A 103 -16.04 -53.78 -30.11
N PHE A 104 -16.98 -54.48 -29.48
CA PHE A 104 -16.75 -55.75 -28.79
C PHE A 104 -16.26 -56.84 -29.75
N VAL A 105 -16.92 -57.03 -30.88
CA VAL A 105 -16.50 -57.98 -31.91
C VAL A 105 -15.11 -57.66 -32.42
N TRP A 106 -14.80 -56.37 -32.63
CA TRP A 106 -13.49 -55.96 -33.09
C TRP A 106 -12.37 -56.32 -32.09
N VAL A 107 -12.57 -56.06 -30.79
CA VAL A 107 -11.61 -56.39 -29.75
C VAL A 107 -11.51 -57.90 -29.50
N MET A 108 -12.65 -58.62 -29.42
CA MET A 108 -12.67 -60.06 -29.20
C MET A 108 -12.07 -60.83 -30.37
N ARG A 109 -12.30 -60.40 -31.60
CA ARG A 109 -11.68 -60.99 -32.78
C ARG A 109 -10.16 -60.95 -32.70
N LYS A 110 -9.61 -59.82 -32.23
CA LYS A 110 -8.16 -59.67 -32.04
C LYS A 110 -7.64 -60.64 -30.98
N LYS A 111 -8.30 -60.72 -29.82
CA LYS A 111 -7.93 -61.65 -28.74
C LYS A 111 -8.03 -63.12 -29.18
N LEU A 112 -9.06 -63.49 -29.94
CA LEU A 112 -9.23 -64.86 -30.46
C LEU A 112 -8.16 -65.22 -31.50
N ASN A 113 -7.80 -64.29 -32.40
CA ASN A 113 -6.70 -64.50 -33.35
C ASN A 113 -5.34 -64.68 -32.65
N GLU A 114 -5.12 -64.01 -31.52
CA GLU A 114 -3.90 -64.15 -30.72
C GLU A 114 -3.84 -65.48 -29.96
N MET A 115 -4.99 -65.97 -29.47
CA MET A 115 -5.10 -67.23 -28.74
C MET A 115 -5.14 -68.47 -29.65
N PHE A 116 -5.65 -68.33 -30.87
CA PHE A 116 -5.79 -69.41 -31.87
C PHE A 116 -5.15 -69.00 -33.21
N PRO A 117 -3.81 -68.85 -33.28
CA PRO A 117 -3.13 -68.36 -34.47
C PRO A 117 -3.18 -69.32 -35.68
N ASP A 118 -3.43 -70.61 -35.43
CA ASP A 118 -3.43 -71.66 -36.46
C ASP A 118 -4.84 -71.96 -37.02
N GLU A 119 -5.89 -71.33 -36.48
CA GLU A 119 -7.28 -71.58 -36.88
C GLU A 119 -7.73 -70.69 -38.05
N GLY A 120 -8.59 -71.25 -38.91
CA GLY A 120 -9.11 -70.56 -40.09
C GLY A 120 -10.08 -69.42 -39.74
N LYS A 121 -10.10 -68.36 -40.55
CA LYS A 121 -10.97 -67.19 -40.35
C LYS A 121 -12.45 -67.55 -40.15
N CYS A 122 -12.96 -68.55 -40.89
CA CYS A 122 -14.34 -69.03 -40.76
C CYS A 122 -14.64 -69.65 -39.40
N THR A 123 -13.66 -70.33 -38.78
CA THR A 123 -13.79 -70.93 -37.45
C THR A 123 -13.87 -69.84 -36.37
N ILE A 124 -13.02 -68.82 -36.48
CA ILE A 124 -13.00 -67.66 -35.56
C ILE A 124 -14.28 -66.83 -35.70
N ASP A 125 -14.78 -66.66 -36.93
CA ASP A 125 -16.08 -66.03 -37.19
C ASP A 125 -17.24 -66.81 -36.56
N GLY A 126 -17.22 -68.15 -36.64
CA GLY A 126 -18.18 -69.01 -35.96
C GLY A 126 -18.12 -68.90 -34.44
N MET A 127 -16.92 -68.90 -33.85
CA MET A 127 -16.71 -68.70 -32.41
C MET A 127 -17.22 -67.33 -31.95
N LEU A 128 -16.96 -66.27 -32.72
CA LEU A 128 -17.43 -64.92 -32.41
C LEU A 128 -18.96 -64.82 -32.44
N LEU A 129 -19.63 -65.46 -33.39
CA LEU A 129 -21.10 -65.44 -33.47
C LEU A 129 -21.74 -66.05 -32.22
N ILE A 130 -21.22 -67.19 -31.74
CA ILE A 130 -21.73 -67.85 -30.54
C ILE A 130 -21.49 -66.98 -29.29
N ILE A 131 -20.31 -66.36 -29.18
CA ILE A 131 -19.99 -65.45 -28.07
C ILE A 131 -20.89 -64.20 -28.10
N VAL A 132 -21.07 -63.60 -29.28
CA VAL A 132 -21.90 -62.39 -29.47
C VAL A 132 -23.38 -62.66 -29.19
N GLU A 133 -23.90 -63.80 -29.64
CA GLU A 133 -25.28 -64.21 -29.35
C GLU A 133 -25.53 -64.35 -27.85
N LYS A 134 -24.55 -64.91 -27.11
CA LYS A 134 -24.64 -65.02 -25.65
C LYS A 134 -24.51 -63.68 -24.94
N VAL A 135 -23.62 -62.80 -25.41
CA VAL A 135 -23.46 -61.46 -24.85
C VAL A 135 -24.69 -60.59 -25.13
N ALA A 136 -25.23 -60.63 -26.35
CA ALA A 136 -26.44 -59.89 -26.73
C ALA A 136 -27.71 -60.39 -26.01
N SER A 137 -27.80 -61.69 -25.71
CA SER A 137 -28.91 -62.23 -24.91
C SER A 137 -28.83 -61.85 -23.42
N GLY A 138 -27.64 -61.59 -22.89
CA GLY A 138 -27.46 -60.99 -21.57
C GLY A 138 -27.92 -59.53 -21.53
N PHE A 139 -27.57 -58.73 -22.54
CA PHE A 139 -27.94 -57.31 -22.60
C PHE A 139 -29.45 -57.05 -22.77
N ARG A 140 -30.19 -57.93 -23.46
CA ARG A 140 -31.65 -57.79 -23.60
C ARG A 140 -32.44 -58.03 -22.32
N LYS A 141 -31.81 -58.55 -21.26
CA LYS A 141 -32.49 -58.85 -19.98
C LYS A 141 -32.37 -57.72 -18.94
N ASP A 142 -31.21 -57.07 -18.82
CA ASP A 142 -30.92 -56.19 -17.66
C ASP A 142 -30.42 -54.78 -18.00
N GLY A 143 -30.49 -54.34 -19.26
CA GLY A 143 -30.06 -53.00 -19.68
C GLY A 143 -28.54 -52.78 -19.59
N ILE A 144 -28.05 -51.76 -20.29
CA ILE A 144 -26.59 -51.53 -20.47
C ILE A 144 -25.90 -51.20 -19.14
N ASP A 145 -26.60 -50.51 -18.21
CA ASP A 145 -26.00 -49.99 -16.97
C ASP A 145 -26.16 -50.89 -15.73
N GLN A 146 -27.03 -51.90 -15.75
CA GLN A 146 -27.32 -52.75 -14.57
C GLN A 146 -26.89 -54.22 -14.68
N SER A 147 -26.32 -54.64 -15.81
CA SER A 147 -25.94 -56.06 -16.04
C SER A 147 -24.63 -56.53 -15.39
N LEU A 148 -23.92 -55.67 -14.65
CA LEU A 148 -22.61 -56.00 -14.05
C LEU A 148 -22.57 -55.88 -12.52
N GLY A 149 -23.75 -55.89 -11.88
CA GLY A 149 -23.90 -55.83 -10.43
C GLY A 149 -24.02 -57.19 -9.74
N GLU A 150 -24.92 -58.06 -10.19
CA GLU A 150 -25.21 -59.31 -9.47
C GLU A 150 -25.64 -60.41 -10.45
N ALA A 151 -24.67 -61.10 -11.04
CA ALA A 151 -24.90 -62.42 -11.65
C ALA A 151 -24.42 -63.50 -10.66
N THR A 152 -25.10 -63.62 -9.52
CA THR A 152 -25.08 -64.84 -8.71
C THR A 152 -26.26 -65.70 -9.10
N ASP A 153 -26.20 -66.29 -10.30
CA ASP A 153 -26.83 -67.56 -10.60
C ASP A 153 -25.94 -68.30 -11.60
N ALA A 154 -25.74 -69.59 -11.34
CA ALA A 154 -24.66 -70.41 -11.89
C ALA A 154 -24.51 -70.35 -13.42
N PRO A 155 -23.28 -70.41 -13.98
CA PRO A 155 -23.11 -70.54 -15.41
C PRO A 155 -23.55 -71.94 -15.85
N ASP A 156 -24.66 -72.01 -16.59
CA ASP A 156 -25.00 -73.18 -17.41
C ASP A 156 -23.83 -73.52 -18.37
N GLN A 157 -23.70 -74.82 -18.65
CA GLN A 157 -22.54 -75.62 -19.10
C GLN A 157 -21.79 -75.24 -20.41
N ASP A 158 -21.85 -74.02 -20.94
CA ASP A 158 -21.45 -73.79 -22.35
C ASP A 158 -20.07 -73.16 -22.59
N PHE A 159 -19.49 -72.38 -21.65
CA PHE A 159 -18.15 -71.81 -21.83
C PHE A 159 -17.21 -72.07 -20.66
N SER A 160 -15.91 -72.14 -20.94
CA SER A 160 -14.89 -72.26 -19.89
C SER A 160 -14.85 -70.99 -19.01
N PRO A 161 -14.51 -71.12 -17.72
CA PRO A 161 -14.41 -69.97 -16.81
C PRO A 161 -13.36 -68.94 -17.24
N GLU A 162 -12.33 -69.36 -18.00
CA GLU A 162 -11.31 -68.45 -18.53
C GLU A 162 -11.80 -67.64 -19.72
N LEU A 163 -12.64 -68.25 -20.57
CA LEU A 163 -13.29 -67.54 -21.68
C LEU A 163 -14.29 -66.51 -21.13
N TRP A 164 -15.07 -66.86 -20.12
CA TRP A 164 -15.98 -65.91 -19.46
C TRP A 164 -15.27 -64.71 -18.85
N ARG A 165 -14.12 -64.93 -18.18
CA ARG A 165 -13.31 -63.79 -17.68
C ARG A 165 -12.85 -62.89 -18.81
N THR A 166 -12.41 -63.46 -19.94
CA THR A 166 -11.95 -62.68 -21.09
C THR A 166 -13.09 -61.90 -21.74
N VAL A 167 -14.28 -62.50 -21.86
CA VAL A 167 -15.49 -61.84 -22.38
C VAL A 167 -15.90 -60.67 -21.48
N LEU A 168 -15.89 -60.85 -20.15
CA LEU A 168 -16.21 -59.78 -19.20
C LEU A 168 -15.15 -58.67 -19.21
N GLU A 169 -13.86 -59.02 -19.28
CA GLU A 169 -12.76 -58.05 -19.39
C GLU A 169 -12.90 -57.20 -20.64
N VAL A 170 -13.16 -57.82 -21.80
CA VAL A 170 -13.33 -57.10 -23.06
C VAL A 170 -14.62 -56.29 -23.08
N SER A 171 -15.71 -56.80 -22.48
CA SER A 171 -16.96 -56.03 -22.35
C SER A 171 -16.74 -54.77 -21.51
N ASN A 172 -16.08 -54.88 -20.36
CA ASN A 172 -15.75 -53.73 -19.50
C ASN A 172 -14.80 -52.75 -20.19
N SER A 173 -13.81 -53.25 -20.94
CA SER A 173 -12.90 -52.39 -21.72
C SER A 173 -13.65 -51.61 -22.79
N VAL A 174 -14.61 -52.23 -23.48
CA VAL A 174 -15.39 -51.59 -24.54
C VAL A 174 -16.36 -50.56 -23.96
N LEU A 175 -17.01 -50.85 -22.83
CA LEU A 175 -17.85 -49.89 -22.11
C LEU A 175 -17.04 -48.68 -21.64
N ASP A 176 -15.85 -48.89 -21.08
CA ASP A 176 -14.97 -47.79 -20.66
C ASP A 176 -14.50 -46.93 -21.86
N ASP A 177 -14.22 -47.56 -23.01
CA ASP A 177 -13.87 -46.85 -24.24
C ASP A 177 -15.05 -46.06 -24.82
N MET A 178 -16.28 -46.59 -24.72
CA MET A 178 -17.50 -45.86 -25.09
C MET A 178 -17.74 -44.68 -24.15
N HIS A 179 -17.60 -44.87 -22.83
CA HIS A 179 -17.73 -43.80 -21.84
C HIS A 179 -16.66 -42.70 -22.02
N LYS A 180 -15.44 -43.07 -22.38
CA LYS A 180 -14.39 -42.09 -22.74
C LYS A 180 -14.75 -41.31 -24.00
N ALA A 181 -15.33 -41.96 -25.00
CA ALA A 181 -15.74 -41.31 -26.24
C ALA A 181 -16.89 -40.32 -26.01
N THR A 182 -17.91 -40.71 -25.24
CA THR A 182 -19.03 -39.83 -24.89
C THR A 182 -18.58 -38.66 -24.04
N ARG A 183 -17.73 -38.87 -23.02
CA ARG A 183 -17.13 -37.77 -22.23
C ARG A 183 -16.31 -36.81 -23.08
N LYS A 184 -15.57 -37.32 -24.07
CA LYS A 184 -14.78 -36.48 -24.99
C LYS A 184 -15.69 -35.60 -25.86
N GLU A 185 -16.83 -36.13 -26.32
CA GLU A 185 -17.78 -35.37 -27.12
C GLU A 185 -18.50 -34.31 -26.28
N LYS A 186 -18.97 -34.67 -25.08
CA LYS A 186 -19.49 -33.70 -24.10
C LYS A 186 -18.47 -32.59 -23.81
N LEU A 187 -17.21 -32.94 -23.55
CA LEU A 187 -16.15 -31.96 -23.28
C LEU A 187 -15.92 -30.99 -24.46
N LYS A 188 -16.08 -31.44 -25.72
CA LYS A 188 -16.01 -30.55 -26.89
C LYS A 188 -17.15 -29.52 -26.88
N MET A 189 -18.35 -29.92 -26.49
CA MET A 189 -19.49 -29.00 -26.35
C MET A 189 -19.19 -27.92 -25.30
N PHE A 190 -18.70 -28.30 -24.12
CA PHE A 190 -18.36 -27.34 -23.07
C PHE A 190 -17.17 -26.43 -23.42
N LEU A 191 -16.22 -26.90 -24.24
CA LEU A 191 -15.15 -26.05 -24.80
C LEU A 191 -15.66 -24.94 -25.74
N GLN A 192 -16.89 -25.10 -26.26
CA GLN A 192 -17.57 -24.12 -27.10
C GLN A 192 -18.64 -23.32 -26.34
N SER A 193 -18.89 -23.62 -25.05
CA SER A 193 -19.80 -22.85 -24.21
C SER A 193 -19.34 -21.39 -24.10
N GLU A 194 -20.29 -20.45 -24.03
CA GLU A 194 -19.96 -19.03 -23.99
C GLU A 194 -19.26 -18.64 -22.69
N GLU A 195 -19.63 -19.25 -21.56
CA GLU A 195 -18.95 -19.04 -20.26
C GLU A 195 -17.46 -19.39 -20.31
N VAL A 196 -17.09 -20.55 -20.87
CA VAL A 196 -15.67 -20.96 -20.99
C VAL A 196 -14.92 -20.05 -21.96
N LYS A 197 -15.59 -19.52 -23.00
CA LYS A 197 -14.98 -18.53 -23.91
C LYS A 197 -14.78 -17.18 -23.23
N GLU A 198 -15.71 -16.74 -22.39
CA GLU A 198 -15.60 -15.50 -21.62
C GLU A 198 -14.45 -15.59 -20.61
N MET A 199 -14.35 -16.70 -19.87
CA MET A 199 -13.22 -16.97 -18.98
C MET A 199 -11.88 -17.01 -19.74
N TYR A 200 -11.87 -17.57 -20.95
CA TYR A 200 -10.71 -17.59 -21.83
C TYR A 200 -10.32 -16.19 -22.33
N ARG A 201 -11.29 -15.34 -22.70
CA ARG A 201 -11.04 -13.94 -23.08
C ARG A 201 -10.48 -13.15 -21.89
N PHE A 202 -11.12 -13.26 -20.73
CA PHE A 202 -10.73 -12.58 -19.49
C PHE A 202 -9.30 -12.94 -19.04
N ALA A 203 -8.94 -14.23 -19.06
CA ALA A 203 -7.57 -14.65 -18.74
C ALA A 203 -6.55 -14.12 -19.74
N GLY A 204 -6.92 -13.98 -21.02
CA GLY A 204 -6.13 -13.30 -22.03
C GLY A 204 -5.92 -11.81 -21.75
N GLU A 205 -6.95 -11.10 -21.28
CA GLU A 205 -6.90 -9.69 -20.88
C GLU A 205 -5.99 -9.45 -19.66
N ILE A 206 -5.97 -10.40 -18.72
CA ILE A 206 -5.07 -10.39 -17.55
C ILE A 206 -3.63 -10.76 -17.92
N GLY A 207 -3.39 -11.21 -19.15
CA GLY A 207 -2.04 -11.48 -19.68
C GLY A 207 -1.59 -12.94 -19.61
N ILE A 208 -2.48 -13.88 -19.30
CA ILE A 208 -2.18 -15.32 -19.35
C ILE A 208 -2.14 -15.77 -20.82
N ARG A 209 -1.06 -16.41 -21.26
CA ARG A 209 -0.85 -16.83 -22.66
C ARG A 209 -0.18 -18.21 -22.75
N GLY A 210 -0.21 -18.80 -23.96
CA GLY A 210 0.52 -20.04 -24.26
C GLY A 210 -0.16 -21.30 -23.70
N ASP A 211 0.65 -22.28 -23.30
CA ASP A 211 0.17 -23.59 -22.84
C ASP A 211 -0.72 -23.51 -21.61
N LEU A 212 -0.39 -22.62 -20.68
CA LEU A 212 -1.17 -22.41 -19.46
C LEU A 212 -2.61 -21.95 -19.77
N LEU A 213 -2.79 -21.08 -20.76
CA LEU A 213 -4.12 -20.62 -21.18
C LEU A 213 -4.93 -21.77 -21.82
N ARG A 214 -4.27 -22.65 -22.57
CA ARG A 214 -4.90 -23.85 -23.16
C ARG A 214 -5.32 -24.84 -22.08
N GLU A 215 -4.45 -25.09 -21.09
CA GLU A 215 -4.75 -25.98 -19.96
C GLU A 215 -5.92 -25.46 -19.12
N LEU A 216 -5.95 -24.16 -18.83
CA LEU A 216 -7.05 -23.53 -18.11
C LEU A 216 -8.38 -23.67 -18.86
N ARG A 217 -8.37 -23.50 -20.20
CA ARG A 217 -9.55 -23.70 -21.04
C ARG A 217 -10.14 -25.10 -20.90
N PHE A 218 -9.29 -26.14 -20.95
CA PHE A 218 -9.74 -27.53 -20.74
C PHE A 218 -10.19 -27.79 -19.31
N LYS A 219 -9.59 -27.12 -18.33
CA LYS A 219 -9.97 -27.25 -16.92
C LYS A 219 -11.36 -26.66 -16.67
N TRP A 220 -11.64 -25.46 -17.17
CA TRP A 220 -12.96 -24.83 -17.04
C TRP A 220 -14.03 -25.62 -17.79
N ALA A 221 -13.75 -26.11 -18.99
CA ALA A 221 -14.69 -26.95 -19.72
C ALA A 221 -15.00 -28.26 -18.98
N ARG A 222 -14.02 -28.87 -18.32
CA ARG A 222 -14.22 -30.06 -17.50
C ARG A 222 -15.04 -29.76 -16.25
N GLU A 223 -14.72 -28.68 -15.56
CA GLU A 223 -15.44 -28.26 -14.36
C GLU A 223 -16.91 -27.94 -14.66
N LYS A 224 -17.18 -27.30 -15.80
CA LYS A 224 -18.54 -27.04 -16.29
C LYS A 224 -19.29 -28.31 -16.70
N MET A 225 -18.61 -29.26 -17.34
CA MET A 225 -19.18 -30.56 -17.66
C MET A 225 -19.58 -31.31 -16.38
N GLU A 226 -18.69 -31.35 -15.38
CA GLU A 226 -18.95 -32.01 -14.09
C GLU A 226 -20.07 -31.31 -13.29
N GLU A 227 -20.19 -29.98 -13.40
CA GLU A 227 -21.27 -29.20 -12.81
C GLU A 227 -22.63 -29.52 -13.47
N SER A 228 -22.68 -29.54 -14.81
CA SER A 228 -23.90 -29.89 -15.56
C SER A 228 -24.36 -31.31 -15.26
N GLU A 229 -23.45 -32.28 -15.27
CA GLU A 229 -23.75 -33.68 -14.97
C GLU A 229 -24.27 -33.87 -13.53
N PHE A 230 -23.79 -33.07 -12.58
CA PHE A 230 -24.29 -33.09 -11.21
C PHE A 230 -25.74 -32.60 -11.09
N TYR A 231 -26.11 -31.54 -11.81
CA TYR A 231 -27.48 -31.04 -11.79
C TYR A 231 -28.43 -31.93 -12.60
N GLU A 232 -28.00 -32.48 -13.73
CA GLU A 232 -28.77 -33.47 -14.49
C GLU A 232 -29.08 -34.71 -13.63
N GLU A 233 -28.10 -35.21 -12.87
CA GLU A 233 -28.30 -36.35 -11.97
C GLU A 233 -29.24 -36.02 -10.80
N LEU A 234 -29.17 -34.80 -10.26
CA LEU A 234 -30.11 -34.34 -9.23
C LEU A 234 -31.53 -34.21 -9.76
N GLU A 235 -31.69 -33.74 -11.00
CA GLU A 235 -33.00 -33.61 -11.62
C GLU A 235 -33.59 -35.00 -11.93
N ARG A 236 -32.77 -35.95 -12.41
CA ARG A 236 -33.20 -37.34 -12.58
C ARG A 236 -33.66 -37.97 -11.25
N LEU A 237 -32.93 -37.74 -10.16
CA LEU A 237 -33.34 -38.22 -8.84
C LEU A 237 -34.64 -37.57 -8.33
N ARG A 238 -34.91 -36.32 -8.70
CA ARG A 238 -36.19 -35.66 -8.39
C ARG A 238 -37.33 -36.26 -9.21
N GLU A 239 -37.10 -36.50 -10.49
CA GLU A 239 -38.06 -37.14 -11.39
C GLU A 239 -38.37 -38.58 -10.95
N GLU A 240 -37.35 -39.36 -10.57
CA GLU A 240 -37.52 -40.71 -10.01
C GLU A 240 -38.27 -40.69 -8.68
N ALA A 241 -37.98 -39.73 -7.78
CA ALA A 241 -38.71 -39.56 -6.53
C ALA A 241 -40.16 -39.10 -6.74
N ALA A 242 -40.41 -38.25 -7.76
CA ALA A 242 -41.74 -37.82 -8.14
C ALA A 242 -42.53 -38.98 -8.78
N ALA A 243 -41.90 -39.78 -9.64
CA ALA A 243 -42.50 -40.98 -10.22
C ALA A 243 -42.81 -42.04 -9.16
N ALA A 244 -41.93 -42.23 -8.17
CA ALA A 244 -42.18 -43.13 -7.04
C ALA A 244 -43.37 -42.68 -6.18
N ARG A 245 -43.50 -41.37 -5.93
CA ARG A 245 -44.67 -40.79 -5.25
C ARG A 245 -45.95 -40.95 -6.05
N ALA A 246 -45.90 -40.73 -7.37
CA ALA A 246 -47.05 -40.95 -8.26
C ALA A 246 -47.48 -42.44 -8.28
N LEU A 247 -46.52 -43.37 -8.19
CA LEU A 247 -46.80 -44.81 -8.09
C LEU A 247 -47.40 -45.21 -6.72
N GLU A 248 -46.99 -44.55 -5.63
CA GLU A 248 -47.60 -44.70 -4.31
C GLU A 248 -49.02 -44.13 -4.26
N GLU A 249 -49.26 -43.00 -4.93
CA GLU A 249 -50.61 -42.41 -5.06
C GLU A 249 -51.55 -43.34 -5.84
N GLN A 250 -51.11 -43.95 -6.95
CA GLN A 250 -51.89 -44.95 -7.69
C GLN A 250 -52.13 -46.26 -6.90
N LYS A 251 -51.20 -46.66 -6.03
CA LYS A 251 -51.40 -47.80 -5.10
C LYS A 251 -52.38 -47.47 -3.98
N SER A 252 -52.42 -46.21 -3.52
CA SER A 252 -53.36 -45.76 -2.50
C SER A 252 -54.80 -45.65 -3.03
N GLU A 253 -54.98 -45.29 -4.30
CA GLU A 253 -56.30 -45.26 -4.96
C GLU A 253 -56.85 -46.66 -5.27
N SER A 254 -56.00 -47.63 -5.60
CA SER A 254 -56.41 -49.03 -5.77
C SER A 254 -56.69 -49.76 -4.45
N ALA A 255 -56.01 -49.40 -3.36
CA ALA A 255 -56.30 -49.93 -2.02
C ALA A 255 -57.61 -49.37 -1.42
N ALA A 256 -58.08 -48.20 -1.85
CA ALA A 256 -59.35 -47.62 -1.41
C ALA A 256 -60.59 -48.30 -2.06
N ALA A 257 -60.40 -49.04 -3.16
CA ALA A 257 -61.47 -49.78 -3.83
C ALA A 257 -61.71 -51.20 -3.26
N GLU A 258 -60.79 -51.72 -2.43
CA GLU A 258 -60.81 -53.10 -1.93
C GLU A 258 -60.66 -53.16 -0.39
N LYS A 259 -61.65 -52.64 0.35
CA LYS A 259 -61.92 -53.10 1.73
C LYS A 259 -63.33 -52.75 2.20
N GLY A 260 -64.30 -53.48 1.66
CA GLY A 260 -65.52 -53.83 2.38
C GLY A 260 -65.42 -55.29 2.85
N LEU A 261 -65.64 -55.52 4.16
CA LEU A 261 -65.74 -56.80 4.89
C LEU A 261 -64.46 -57.47 5.43
N GLY A 262 -64.19 -57.20 6.71
CA GLY A 262 -64.24 -58.23 7.78
C GLY A 262 -62.98 -59.05 8.11
N GLY A 263 -62.55 -58.97 9.38
CA GLY A 263 -61.97 -60.11 10.12
C GLY A 263 -60.52 -59.97 10.60
N GLU A 264 -60.34 -60.21 11.90
CA GLU A 264 -59.16 -60.05 12.77
C GLU A 264 -57.84 -60.77 12.42
N ASP A 265 -56.79 -60.19 13.04
CA ASP A 265 -55.52 -60.76 13.53
C ASP A 265 -54.27 -60.87 12.62
N VAL A 266 -53.16 -60.40 13.23
CA VAL A 266 -51.75 -60.84 13.12
C VAL A 266 -50.75 -59.85 12.48
N VAL A 267 -49.80 -59.43 13.35
CA VAL A 267 -48.41 -58.95 13.15
C VAL A 267 -48.18 -57.51 12.66
N GLU A 268 -47.65 -56.71 13.60
CA GLU A 268 -46.79 -55.55 13.32
C GLU A 268 -45.58 -56.00 12.49
N GLU A 269 -45.59 -55.72 11.18
CA GLU A 269 -44.36 -55.58 10.40
C GLU A 269 -44.09 -54.08 10.20
N SER A 270 -42.95 -53.65 10.71
CA SER A 270 -42.41 -52.30 10.51
C SER A 270 -42.22 -52.02 9.01
N PRO A 271 -42.69 -50.89 8.45
CA PRO A 271 -42.29 -50.53 7.10
C PRO A 271 -40.80 -50.21 7.12
N SER A 272 -40.06 -50.99 6.34
CA SER A 272 -38.63 -50.84 6.05
C SER A 272 -38.23 -49.38 5.92
N SER A 273 -37.13 -49.02 6.58
CA SER A 273 -36.46 -47.72 6.47
C SER A 273 -36.50 -47.15 5.05
N PRO A 274 -36.80 -45.85 4.86
CA PRO A 274 -36.73 -45.25 3.53
C PRO A 274 -35.32 -45.49 2.97
N LYS A 275 -35.23 -46.02 1.74
CA LYS A 275 -33.97 -46.10 1.00
C LYS A 275 -33.36 -44.71 1.05
N VAL A 276 -32.29 -44.55 1.84
CA VAL A 276 -31.50 -43.33 1.88
C VAL A 276 -30.89 -43.22 0.49
N VAL A 277 -31.53 -42.44 -0.39
CA VAL A 277 -30.93 -41.99 -1.64
C VAL A 277 -29.73 -41.17 -1.20
N THR A 278 -28.55 -41.77 -1.21
CA THR A 278 -27.32 -41.04 -0.97
C THR A 278 -27.19 -40.03 -2.09
N LEU A 279 -27.25 -38.74 -1.73
CA LEU A 279 -27.06 -37.65 -2.67
C LEU A 279 -25.82 -37.90 -3.55
N PRO A 280 -25.85 -37.55 -4.85
CA PRO A 280 -24.72 -37.74 -5.75
C PRO A 280 -23.46 -37.17 -5.10
N LYS A 281 -22.46 -38.03 -4.82
CA LYS A 281 -21.18 -37.55 -4.30
C LYS A 281 -20.47 -36.84 -5.43
N ARG A 282 -20.06 -35.58 -5.25
CA ARG A 282 -19.23 -34.87 -6.23
C ARG A 282 -17.95 -35.69 -6.47
N HIS A 283 -17.73 -36.19 -7.69
CA HIS A 283 -16.58 -37.05 -8.03
C HIS A 283 -15.27 -36.28 -8.25
N GLY A 284 -15.17 -35.07 -7.69
CA GLY A 284 -13.92 -34.38 -7.49
C GLY A 284 -13.48 -34.57 -6.05
N LYS A 285 -12.25 -35.04 -5.82
CA LYS A 285 -11.58 -34.78 -4.54
C LYS A 285 -11.60 -33.26 -4.38
N VAL A 286 -12.48 -32.73 -3.52
CA VAL A 286 -12.36 -31.35 -3.06
C VAL A 286 -11.05 -31.32 -2.29
N ASN A 287 -9.96 -31.05 -2.99
CA ASN A 287 -8.70 -30.77 -2.37
C ASN A 287 -8.90 -29.42 -1.70
N TYR A 288 -9.29 -29.47 -0.43
CA TYR A 288 -9.30 -28.35 0.49
C TYR A 288 -7.85 -27.90 0.76
N LYS A 289 -7.12 -27.51 -0.28
CA LYS A 289 -5.75 -26.98 -0.22
C LYS A 289 -5.71 -25.66 -0.96
N ILE A 290 -6.06 -24.60 -0.24
CA ILE A 290 -5.69 -23.25 -0.62
C ILE A 290 -4.32 -22.99 0.03
N TYR A 291 -3.29 -22.77 -0.78
CA TYR A 291 -1.89 -22.56 -0.36
C TYR A 291 -1.31 -23.63 0.58
N GLY A 292 -1.70 -24.90 0.42
CA GLY A 292 -1.11 -26.02 1.15
C GLY A 292 -1.66 -26.30 2.56
N LEU A 293 -2.67 -25.54 3.02
CA LEU A 293 -3.41 -25.86 4.25
C LEU A 293 -4.56 -26.83 3.97
N ASP A 294 -4.67 -27.90 4.75
CA ASP A 294 -5.75 -28.90 4.67
C ASP A 294 -7.00 -28.42 5.45
N LEU A 295 -8.13 -28.21 4.76
CA LEU A 295 -9.39 -27.75 5.37
C LEU A 295 -10.37 -28.90 5.71
N SER A 296 -9.93 -30.15 5.71
CA SER A 296 -10.78 -31.32 6.05
C SER A 296 -11.14 -31.47 7.54
N GLY A 297 -10.62 -30.58 8.41
CA GLY A 297 -10.90 -30.60 9.85
C GLY A 297 -12.29 -30.07 10.22
N THR A 298 -12.89 -30.62 11.28
CA THR A 298 -14.19 -30.20 11.84
C THR A 298 -14.30 -28.70 12.11
N LYS A 299 -13.19 -28.03 12.42
CA LYS A 299 -13.13 -26.57 12.60
C LYS A 299 -13.47 -25.77 11.33
N TRP A 300 -13.22 -26.32 10.14
CA TRP A 300 -13.58 -25.65 8.89
C TRP A 300 -15.05 -25.85 8.51
N ALA A 301 -15.67 -26.95 8.96
CA ALA A 301 -17.12 -27.08 8.92
C ALA A 301 -17.77 -26.01 9.82
N GLU A 302 -17.26 -25.80 11.04
CA GLU A 302 -17.74 -24.71 11.91
C GLU A 302 -17.50 -23.30 11.32
N VAL A 303 -16.39 -23.10 10.61
CA VAL A 303 -16.13 -21.84 9.89
C VAL A 303 -17.08 -21.72 8.70
N ALA A 304 -17.33 -22.78 7.96
CA ALA A 304 -18.30 -22.80 6.86
C ALA A 304 -19.71 -22.52 7.38
N ASP A 305 -20.12 -23.09 8.51
CA ASP A 305 -21.41 -22.82 9.15
C ASP A 305 -21.50 -21.38 9.66
N LYS A 306 -20.40 -20.83 10.21
CA LYS A 306 -20.30 -19.40 10.56
C LYS A 306 -20.34 -18.50 9.35
N VAL A 307 -19.73 -18.91 8.23
CA VAL A 307 -19.76 -18.20 6.96
C VAL A 307 -21.14 -18.31 6.34
N HIS A 308 -21.83 -19.45 6.42
CA HIS A 308 -23.19 -19.62 5.94
C HIS A 308 -24.19 -18.83 6.79
N ALA A 309 -23.97 -18.78 8.11
CA ALA A 309 -24.69 -17.88 9.01
C ALA A 309 -24.38 -16.40 8.72
N ALA A 310 -23.15 -16.07 8.30
CA ALA A 310 -22.78 -14.74 7.82
C ALA A 310 -23.32 -14.45 6.41
N GLU A 311 -23.44 -15.44 5.53
CA GLU A 311 -24.02 -15.33 4.18
C GLU A 311 -25.54 -15.24 4.24
N ALA A 312 -26.19 -15.83 5.25
CA ALA A 312 -27.58 -15.56 5.57
C ALA A 312 -27.81 -14.07 5.94
N ILE A 313 -26.77 -13.37 6.41
CA ILE A 313 -26.75 -11.91 6.60
C ILE A 313 -26.40 -11.18 5.28
N ILE A 314 -25.74 -11.86 4.32
CA ILE A 314 -25.34 -11.37 2.99
C ILE A 314 -26.28 -11.94 1.90
N SER A 315 -27.59 -12.00 2.15
CA SER A 315 -28.52 -11.90 1.01
C SER A 315 -28.44 -10.44 0.52
N PRO A 316 -28.25 -10.15 -0.77
CA PRO A 316 -28.28 -8.76 -1.24
C PRO A 316 -29.67 -8.21 -0.91
N GLN A 317 -29.77 -7.44 0.17
CA GLN A 317 -31.00 -6.76 0.52
C GLN A 317 -31.30 -5.81 -0.64
N GLU A 318 -32.38 -6.07 -1.37
CA GLU A 318 -32.79 -5.23 -2.48
C GLU A 318 -33.15 -3.85 -1.95
N LEU A 319 -32.69 -2.80 -2.66
CA LEU A 319 -33.02 -1.41 -2.33
C LEU A 319 -34.54 -1.27 -2.18
N LYS A 320 -34.99 -0.70 -1.07
CA LYS A 320 -36.42 -0.49 -0.87
C LYS A 320 -36.92 0.52 -1.91
N PRO A 321 -37.98 0.20 -2.66
CA PRO A 321 -38.41 1.07 -3.74
C PRO A 321 -39.02 2.36 -3.17
N ILE A 322 -38.44 3.50 -3.55
CA ILE A 322 -38.78 4.82 -3.03
C ILE A 322 -40.00 5.38 -3.79
N PHE A 323 -41.16 5.44 -3.13
CA PHE A 323 -42.40 5.97 -3.73
C PHE A 323 -43.02 7.14 -2.94
N GLY A 324 -43.81 7.97 -3.64
CA GLY A 324 -44.68 8.99 -3.04
C GLY A 324 -43.96 10.04 -2.19
N LYS A 325 -44.38 10.17 -0.93
CA LYS A 325 -43.83 11.16 0.03
C LYS A 325 -42.34 10.94 0.32
N CYS A 326 -41.88 9.70 0.36
CA CYS A 326 -40.47 9.38 0.61
C CYS A 326 -39.55 9.94 -0.50
N LYS A 327 -40.01 9.96 -1.75
CA LYS A 327 -39.27 10.57 -2.87
C LYS A 327 -39.13 12.09 -2.71
N LEU A 328 -40.22 12.76 -2.31
CA LEU A 328 -40.21 14.19 -2.05
C LEU A 328 -39.30 14.55 -0.87
N VAL A 329 -39.30 13.75 0.20
CA VAL A 329 -38.39 13.94 1.34
C VAL A 329 -36.94 13.69 0.92
N THR A 330 -36.67 12.68 0.09
CA THR A 330 -35.33 12.43 -0.45
C THR A 330 -34.84 13.60 -1.31
N GLU A 331 -35.68 14.14 -2.20
CA GLU A 331 -35.35 15.33 -3.01
C GLU A 331 -35.13 16.56 -2.13
N LYS A 332 -35.90 16.73 -1.05
CA LYS A 332 -35.68 17.81 -0.08
C LYS A 332 -34.34 17.67 0.63
N ILE A 333 -33.97 16.47 1.09
CA ILE A 333 -32.66 16.19 1.72
C ILE A 333 -31.52 16.53 0.76
N LEU A 334 -31.65 16.15 -0.52
CA LEU A 334 -30.68 16.45 -1.56
C LEU A 334 -30.57 17.96 -1.89
N SER A 335 -31.62 18.73 -1.62
CA SER A 335 -31.66 20.20 -1.83
C SER A 335 -31.25 21.04 -0.61
N LEU A 336 -30.83 20.41 0.50
CA LEU A 336 -30.46 21.13 1.72
C LEU A 336 -29.18 21.95 1.54
N HIS A 337 -29.14 23.12 2.18
CA HIS A 337 -27.92 23.91 2.28
C HIS A 337 -27.16 23.57 3.56
N LEU A 338 -25.85 23.85 3.60
CA LEU A 338 -24.98 23.52 4.73
C LEU A 338 -25.47 24.05 6.10
N GLN A 339 -26.22 25.16 6.11
CA GLN A 339 -26.77 25.78 7.32
C GLN A 339 -28.06 25.12 7.83
N ASP A 340 -28.76 24.37 6.98
CA ASP A 340 -30.03 23.73 7.33
C ASP A 340 -29.78 22.51 8.23
N ASP A 341 -30.65 22.27 9.20
CA ASP A 341 -30.59 21.08 10.06
C ASP A 341 -31.16 19.86 9.32
N PRO A 342 -30.36 18.82 9.01
CA PRO A 342 -30.85 17.65 8.30
C PRO A 342 -31.65 16.70 9.21
N ALA A 343 -31.49 16.77 10.54
CA ALA A 343 -32.09 15.85 11.49
C ALA A 343 -33.61 15.65 11.35
N PRO A 344 -34.46 16.70 11.22
CA PRO A 344 -35.91 16.51 11.09
C PRO A 344 -36.31 15.79 9.80
N LEU A 345 -35.63 16.06 8.69
CA LEU A 345 -35.92 15.42 7.40
C LEU A 345 -35.39 13.98 7.37
N LEU A 346 -34.25 13.72 8.01
CA LEU A 346 -33.74 12.37 8.22
C LEU A 346 -34.69 11.55 9.08
N ALA A 347 -35.24 12.12 10.17
CA ALA A 347 -36.24 11.45 11.00
C ALA A 347 -37.52 11.13 10.20
N GLU A 348 -38.06 12.08 9.44
CA GLU A 348 -39.21 11.84 8.55
C GLU A 348 -38.91 10.75 7.51
N TRP A 349 -37.69 10.75 6.95
CA TRP A 349 -37.25 9.73 6.00
C TRP A 349 -37.12 8.34 6.63
N VAL A 350 -36.59 8.27 7.86
CA VAL A 350 -36.47 7.03 8.65
C VAL A 350 -37.85 6.46 8.98
N GLU A 351 -38.80 7.29 9.40
CA GLU A 351 -40.17 6.87 9.70
C GLU A 351 -40.89 6.33 8.46
N LEU A 352 -40.70 6.96 7.30
CA LEU A 352 -41.39 6.58 6.07
C LEU A 352 -40.81 5.32 5.41
N LEU A 353 -39.48 5.18 5.36
CA LEU A 353 -38.81 4.12 4.61
C LEU A 353 -38.42 2.92 5.48
N GLN A 354 -38.21 3.13 6.79
CA GLN A 354 -37.52 2.19 7.69
C GLN A 354 -36.22 1.67 7.04
N PRO A 355 -35.25 2.55 6.76
CA PRO A 355 -34.13 2.26 5.88
C PRO A 355 -33.26 1.12 6.40
N SER A 356 -32.79 0.26 5.50
CA SER A 356 -31.69 -0.65 5.78
C SER A 356 -30.34 0.07 5.60
N ARG A 357 -29.24 -0.57 6.01
CA ARG A 357 -27.89 -0.06 5.77
C ARG A 357 -27.62 0.27 4.30
N ILE A 358 -28.18 -0.49 3.35
CA ILE A 358 -27.98 -0.28 1.91
C ILE A 358 -28.70 0.99 1.44
N ASP A 359 -29.90 1.25 1.97
CA ASP A 359 -30.66 2.47 1.66
C ASP A 359 -29.90 3.72 2.12
N TRP A 360 -29.30 3.67 3.32
CA TRP A 360 -28.44 4.73 3.83
C TRP A 360 -27.21 4.97 2.96
N LEU A 361 -26.51 3.91 2.56
CA LEU A 361 -25.33 4.02 1.68
C LEU A 361 -25.70 4.62 0.31
N SER A 362 -26.87 4.25 -0.24
CA SER A 362 -27.36 4.83 -1.49
C SER A 362 -27.68 6.31 -1.35
N LEU A 363 -28.30 6.73 -0.24
CA LEU A 363 -28.57 8.14 0.04
C LEU A 363 -27.25 8.93 0.18
N LEU A 364 -26.30 8.41 0.96
CA LEU A 364 -24.99 9.03 1.16
C LEU A 364 -24.20 9.16 -0.15
N ASP A 365 -24.25 8.16 -1.03
CA ASP A 365 -23.57 8.23 -2.33
C ASP A 365 -24.21 9.31 -3.23
N LYS A 366 -25.54 9.41 -3.27
CA LYS A 366 -26.24 10.48 -4.00
C LYS A 366 -25.88 11.87 -3.48
N ILE A 367 -25.78 12.03 -2.15
CA ILE A 367 -25.36 13.30 -1.54
C ILE A 367 -23.91 13.60 -1.89
N ASN A 368 -23.01 12.61 -1.80
CA ASN A 368 -21.59 12.79 -2.11
C ASN A 368 -21.34 13.21 -3.58
N GLN A 369 -22.18 12.73 -4.51
CA GLN A 369 -22.14 13.13 -5.92
C GLN A 369 -22.58 14.58 -6.15
N GLN A 370 -23.44 15.13 -5.29
CA GLN A 370 -23.96 16.50 -5.42
C GLN A 370 -23.17 17.52 -4.59
N ASP A 371 -23.01 17.27 -3.29
CA ASP A 371 -22.33 18.16 -2.36
C ASP A 371 -21.51 17.36 -1.31
N SER A 372 -20.18 17.46 -1.44
CA SER A 372 -19.25 16.81 -0.53
C SER A 372 -19.31 17.37 0.90
N HIS A 373 -19.65 18.65 1.09
CA HIS A 373 -19.76 19.24 2.43
C HIS A 373 -21.03 18.79 3.15
N LEU A 374 -22.15 18.72 2.44
CA LEU A 374 -23.40 18.16 2.97
C LEU A 374 -23.24 16.67 3.30
N TYR A 375 -22.48 15.93 2.48
CA TYR A 375 -22.14 14.53 2.76
C TYR A 375 -21.48 14.36 4.13
N PHE A 376 -20.48 15.16 4.50
CA PHE A 376 -19.82 15.02 5.80
C PHE A 376 -20.77 15.26 6.98
N LYS A 377 -21.66 16.25 6.85
CA LYS A 377 -22.65 16.57 7.89
C LYS A 377 -23.64 15.42 8.07
N ILE A 378 -24.26 14.96 6.99
CA ILE A 378 -25.26 13.88 7.03
C ILE A 378 -24.60 12.54 7.41
N ALA A 379 -23.41 12.22 6.90
CA ALA A 379 -22.71 11.00 7.25
C ALA A 379 -22.34 10.96 8.75
N GLU A 380 -22.01 12.10 9.35
CA GLU A 380 -21.76 12.20 10.79
C GLU A 380 -23.02 11.94 11.64
N ASP A 381 -24.19 12.37 11.16
CA ASP A 381 -25.49 12.10 11.81
C ASP A 381 -25.90 10.62 11.65
N VAL A 382 -25.71 10.05 10.46
CA VAL A 382 -26.03 8.65 10.13
C VAL A 382 -25.23 7.65 10.98
N LEU A 383 -24.00 7.99 11.42
CA LEU A 383 -23.25 7.16 12.37
C LEU A 383 -23.97 6.95 13.72
N GLY A 384 -24.87 7.87 14.08
CA GLY A 384 -25.68 7.79 15.30
C GLY A 384 -26.89 6.86 15.19
N GLU A 385 -27.36 6.62 13.97
CA GLU A 385 -28.61 5.90 13.67
C GLU A 385 -28.50 4.40 13.92
N VAL A 386 -29.51 3.84 14.58
CA VAL A 386 -29.55 2.41 14.92
C VAL A 386 -29.71 1.55 13.66
N SER A 387 -30.49 2.02 12.69
CA SER A 387 -30.79 1.30 11.44
C SER A 387 -29.60 1.23 10.47
N PHE A 388 -28.59 2.08 10.64
CA PHE A 388 -27.39 2.06 9.80
C PHE A 388 -26.38 0.97 10.21
N GLU A 389 -26.43 0.55 11.48
CA GLU A 389 -25.50 -0.44 12.05
C GLU A 389 -24.03 -0.08 11.76
N ALA A 390 -23.63 1.12 12.19
CA ALA A 390 -22.29 1.67 11.94
C ALA A 390 -21.19 0.69 12.37
N ASN A 391 -20.22 0.44 11.50
CA ASN A 391 -19.05 -0.38 11.81
C ASN A 391 -17.77 0.47 11.82
N LEU A 392 -16.65 -0.14 12.23
CA LEU A 392 -15.36 0.55 12.34
C LEU A 392 -14.89 1.19 11.02
N HIS A 393 -15.21 0.55 9.88
CA HIS A 393 -14.82 1.03 8.57
C HIS A 393 -15.56 2.32 8.18
N ASP A 394 -16.80 2.52 8.63
CA ASP A 394 -17.56 3.74 8.40
C ASP A 394 -16.93 4.94 9.14
N TYR A 395 -16.50 4.74 10.39
CA TYR A 395 -15.74 5.74 11.14
C TYR A 395 -14.41 6.04 10.47
N TRP A 396 -13.65 5.00 10.09
CA TRP A 396 -12.37 5.17 9.42
C TRP A 396 -12.48 6.01 8.14
N LYS A 397 -13.49 5.73 7.28
CA LYS A 397 -13.73 6.47 6.04
C LYS A 397 -13.88 7.97 6.29
N LEU A 398 -14.67 8.34 7.29
CA LEU A 398 -14.87 9.75 7.65
C LEU A 398 -13.59 10.36 8.24
N ILE A 399 -12.91 9.66 9.15
CA ILE A 399 -11.64 10.13 9.74
C ILE A 399 -10.60 10.36 8.63
N ASP A 400 -10.42 9.42 7.71
CA ASP A 400 -9.46 9.52 6.60
C ASP A 400 -9.82 10.67 5.65
N ALA A 401 -11.10 10.84 5.32
CA ALA A 401 -11.55 11.93 4.47
C ALA A 401 -11.35 13.31 5.14
N HIS A 402 -11.67 13.47 6.43
CA HIS A 402 -11.39 14.71 7.16
C HIS A 402 -9.88 14.96 7.32
N ALA A 403 -9.09 13.93 7.61
CA ALA A 403 -7.63 14.04 7.73
C ALA A 403 -6.95 14.44 6.41
N LYS A 404 -7.40 13.89 5.27
CA LYS A 404 -6.95 14.28 3.93
C LYS A 404 -7.38 15.70 3.57
N GLY A 405 -8.57 16.11 3.98
CA GLY A 405 -9.08 17.47 3.84
C GLY A 405 -8.46 18.50 4.79
N ASN A 406 -7.47 18.13 5.62
CA ASN A 406 -6.89 18.96 6.68
C ASN A 406 -7.91 19.53 7.68
N ARG A 407 -9.08 18.89 7.82
CA ARG A 407 -10.14 19.22 8.78
C ARG A 407 -9.93 18.44 10.07
N PHE A 408 -8.83 18.72 10.75
CA PHE A 408 -8.36 17.90 11.87
C PHE A 408 -9.29 17.89 13.09
N GLN A 409 -9.96 19.00 13.37
CA GLN A 409 -10.94 19.10 14.46
C GLN A 409 -12.17 18.21 14.22
N ASP A 410 -12.64 18.14 12.97
CA ASP A 410 -13.73 17.25 12.59
C ASP A 410 -13.30 15.79 12.70
N ALA A 411 -12.09 15.45 12.23
CA ALA A 411 -11.55 14.11 12.37
C ALA A 411 -11.46 13.67 13.85
N GLU A 412 -10.97 14.53 14.75
CA GLU A 412 -10.95 14.26 16.20
C GLU A 412 -12.37 14.08 16.77
N ARG A 413 -13.36 14.84 16.30
CA ARG A 413 -14.76 14.67 16.71
C ARG A 413 -15.29 13.28 16.32
N ILE A 414 -15.01 12.81 15.11
CA ILE A 414 -15.40 11.46 14.67
C ILE A 414 -14.67 10.38 15.48
N VAL A 415 -13.38 10.56 15.79
CA VAL A 415 -12.61 9.64 16.67
C VAL A 415 -13.25 9.55 18.05
N LYS A 416 -13.67 10.69 18.61
CA LYS A 416 -14.34 10.71 19.92
C LYS A 416 -15.66 9.92 19.88
N LYS A 417 -16.49 10.13 18.85
CA LYS A 417 -17.74 9.38 18.64
C LYS A 417 -17.49 7.86 18.50
N MET A 418 -16.44 7.48 17.78
CA MET A 418 -16.02 6.08 17.64
C MET A 418 -15.74 5.44 19.01
N TYR A 419 -14.99 6.12 19.88
CA TYR A 419 -14.74 5.64 21.25
C TYR A 419 -16.01 5.64 22.13
N GLU A 420 -16.86 6.66 22.03
CA GLU A 420 -18.13 6.74 22.77
C GLU A 420 -19.07 5.57 22.42
N LYS A 421 -19.03 5.06 21.19
CA LYS A 421 -19.76 3.86 20.74
C LYS A 421 -19.06 2.55 21.09
N GLY A 422 -17.91 2.60 21.77
CA GLY A 422 -17.18 1.42 22.24
C GLY A 422 -16.25 0.79 21.19
N PHE A 423 -16.01 1.44 20.05
CA PHE A 423 -15.07 0.94 19.05
C PHE A 423 -13.63 1.28 19.44
N VAL A 424 -12.73 0.30 19.26
CA VAL A 424 -11.29 0.49 19.38
C VAL A 424 -10.71 0.67 17.96
N PRO A 425 -9.87 1.70 17.71
CA PRO A 425 -9.26 1.88 16.41
C PRO A 425 -8.45 0.65 16.00
N ASP A 426 -8.66 0.16 14.78
CA ASP A 426 -7.84 -0.87 14.18
C ASP A 426 -6.51 -0.30 13.66
N VAL A 427 -5.69 -1.17 13.06
CA VAL A 427 -4.40 -0.79 12.46
C VAL A 427 -4.56 0.32 11.43
N LEU A 428 -5.59 0.22 10.57
CA LEU A 428 -5.83 1.17 9.48
C LEU A 428 -6.22 2.55 10.03
N THR A 429 -7.12 2.58 11.01
CA THR A 429 -7.53 3.81 11.71
C THR A 429 -6.36 4.43 12.45
N SER A 430 -5.62 3.63 13.22
CA SER A 430 -4.45 4.09 13.97
C SER A 430 -3.38 4.69 13.04
N LEU A 431 -3.14 4.09 11.86
CA LEU A 431 -2.22 4.59 10.85
C LEU A 431 -2.62 5.98 10.34
N THR A 432 -3.90 6.17 10.00
CA THR A 432 -4.45 7.46 9.58
C THR A 432 -4.31 8.50 10.69
N LEU A 433 -4.60 8.12 11.94
CA LEU A 433 -4.48 8.98 13.10
C LEU A 433 -3.05 9.45 13.35
N VAL A 434 -2.05 8.56 13.30
CA VAL A 434 -0.64 8.98 13.47
C VAL A 434 -0.25 10.00 12.39
N ARG A 435 -0.56 9.74 11.12
CA ARG A 435 -0.26 10.68 10.02
C ARG A 435 -0.92 12.04 10.24
N MET A 436 -2.16 12.03 10.69
CA MET A 436 -2.92 13.24 11.02
C MET A 436 -2.27 14.02 12.18
N TYR A 437 -1.93 13.36 13.28
CA TYR A 437 -1.32 13.99 14.45
C TYR A 437 0.09 14.53 14.16
N CYS A 438 0.87 13.84 13.32
CA CYS A 438 2.14 14.34 12.81
C CYS A 438 1.96 15.66 12.03
N LYS A 439 0.94 15.75 11.17
CA LYS A 439 0.63 16.96 10.40
C LYS A 439 0.20 18.14 11.29
N THR A 440 -0.59 17.89 12.32
CA THR A 440 -1.03 18.92 13.29
C THR A 440 0.03 19.29 14.32
N ARG A 441 1.18 18.59 14.32
CA ARG A 441 2.25 18.72 15.33
C ARG A 441 1.79 18.39 16.76
N ASN A 442 0.73 17.58 16.89
CA ASN A 442 0.29 17.07 18.18
C ASN A 442 1.13 15.83 18.58
N VAL A 443 2.31 16.10 19.16
CA VAL A 443 3.31 15.06 19.48
C VAL A 443 2.80 14.01 20.46
N GLU A 444 2.03 14.44 21.46
CA GLU A 444 1.57 13.57 22.56
C GLU A 444 0.64 12.50 22.02
N GLN A 445 -0.36 12.92 21.25
CA GLN A 445 -1.32 12.01 20.67
C GLN A 445 -0.72 11.19 19.51
N ALA A 446 0.18 11.78 18.71
CA ALA A 446 0.95 11.05 17.70
C ALA A 446 1.74 9.89 18.32
N ASN A 447 2.45 10.15 19.43
CA ASN A 447 3.24 9.14 20.11
C ASN A 447 2.39 8.03 20.73
N LYS A 448 1.29 8.41 21.40
CA LYS A 448 0.37 7.43 21.98
C LYS A 448 -0.16 6.48 20.92
N THR A 449 -0.72 7.03 19.83
CA THR A 449 -1.29 6.20 18.75
C THR A 449 -0.21 5.42 17.99
N PHE A 450 1.01 5.93 17.89
CA PHE A 450 2.13 5.20 17.28
C PHE A 450 2.54 3.97 18.11
N GLU A 451 2.61 4.10 19.44
CA GLU A 451 2.89 2.96 20.33
C GLU A 451 1.73 1.96 20.36
N ASP A 452 0.47 2.43 20.38
CA ASP A 452 -0.71 1.56 20.26
C ASP A 452 -0.63 0.70 18.98
N LEU A 453 -0.26 1.33 17.85
CA LEU A 453 -0.10 0.66 16.56
C LEU A 453 1.05 -0.37 16.58
N ARG A 454 2.14 -0.12 17.32
CA ARG A 454 3.21 -1.11 17.53
C ARG A 454 2.76 -2.27 18.41
N VAL A 455 1.97 -2.02 19.46
CA VAL A 455 1.40 -3.05 20.34
C VAL A 455 0.47 -3.98 19.56
N LEU A 456 -0.25 -3.45 18.57
CA LEU A 456 -1.07 -4.24 17.63
C LEU A 456 -0.23 -5.09 16.64
N GLY A 457 1.10 -5.07 16.74
CA GLY A 457 2.00 -5.87 15.91
C GLY A 457 2.31 -5.25 14.54
N PHE A 458 1.87 -4.01 14.28
CA PHE A 458 2.21 -3.34 13.03
C PHE A 458 3.69 -2.95 13.01
N GLN A 459 4.34 -3.17 11.87
CA GLN A 459 5.71 -2.74 11.62
C GLN A 459 5.69 -1.41 10.87
N PRO A 460 6.08 -0.28 11.52
CA PRO A 460 6.09 1.01 10.85
C PRO A 460 7.10 1.04 9.70
N ASP A 461 6.70 1.63 8.59
CA ASP A 461 7.56 1.83 7.42
C ASP A 461 8.47 3.07 7.60
N ALA A 462 9.41 3.24 6.67
CA ALA A 462 10.33 4.37 6.68
C ALA A 462 9.62 5.73 6.69
N ASN A 463 8.49 5.85 5.99
CA ASN A 463 7.70 7.08 5.92
C ASN A 463 7.08 7.44 7.26
N MET A 464 6.58 6.45 8.00
CA MET A 464 6.01 6.66 9.33
C MET A 464 7.10 7.08 10.32
N TYR A 465 8.25 6.38 10.33
CA TYR A 465 9.39 6.77 11.16
C TYR A 465 9.84 8.20 10.85
N ASN A 466 10.01 8.56 9.58
CA ASN A 466 10.38 9.91 9.16
C ASN A 466 9.37 10.95 9.68
N SER A 467 8.06 10.69 9.50
CA SER A 467 7.00 11.60 9.97
C SER A 467 7.03 11.80 11.48
N MET A 468 7.23 10.72 12.25
CA MET A 468 7.33 10.79 13.71
C MET A 468 8.59 11.53 14.16
N ILE A 469 9.76 11.24 13.58
CA ILE A 469 11.02 11.90 13.93
C ILE A 469 10.94 13.40 13.61
N MET A 470 10.42 13.77 12.44
CA MET A 470 10.20 15.17 12.08
C MET A 470 9.23 15.87 13.04
N THR A 471 8.19 15.17 13.52
CA THR A 471 7.25 15.69 14.52
C THR A 471 7.96 15.98 15.85
N TYR A 472 8.84 15.09 16.31
CA TYR A 472 9.67 15.31 17.50
C TYR A 472 10.66 16.46 17.33
N VAL A 473 11.37 16.53 16.20
CA VAL A 473 12.31 17.62 15.89
C VAL A 473 11.61 18.97 15.91
N ASN A 474 10.45 19.08 15.25
CA ASN A 474 9.68 20.32 15.20
C ASN A 474 9.15 20.77 16.57
N ALA A 475 8.98 19.84 17.50
CA ALA A 475 8.58 20.12 18.88
C ALA A 475 9.76 20.37 19.83
N GLY A 476 11.00 20.32 19.34
CA GLY A 476 12.22 20.47 20.15
C GLY A 476 12.53 19.26 21.05
N LYS A 477 11.81 18.14 20.90
CA LYS A 477 12.01 16.90 21.64
C LYS A 477 13.06 16.02 20.95
N LEU A 478 14.31 16.51 20.94
CA LEU A 478 15.37 15.93 20.09
C LEU A 478 15.83 14.55 20.54
N TRP A 479 15.81 14.29 21.85
CA TRP A 479 16.22 13.00 22.40
C TRP A 479 15.28 11.88 21.95
N GLU A 480 13.97 12.13 21.94
CA GLU A 480 12.95 11.20 21.46
C GLU A 480 13.07 10.95 19.95
N GLY A 481 13.35 12.01 19.18
CA GLY A 481 13.65 11.91 17.75
C GLY A 481 14.90 11.06 17.47
N GLU A 482 15.98 11.27 18.24
CA GLU A 482 17.20 10.46 18.14
C GLU A 482 16.95 8.99 18.54
N LYS A 483 16.15 8.75 19.57
CA LYS A 483 15.79 7.38 20.01
C LYS A 483 15.05 6.63 18.90
N LEU A 484 14.11 7.28 18.21
CA LEU A 484 13.42 6.69 17.07
C LEU A 484 14.33 6.46 15.87
N LEU A 485 15.27 7.36 15.59
CA LEU A 485 16.28 7.16 14.55
C LEU A 485 17.12 5.89 14.83
N ARG A 486 17.51 5.66 16.08
CA ARG A 486 18.22 4.43 16.47
C ARG A 486 17.35 3.18 16.34
N ASP A 487 16.08 3.25 16.75
CA ASP A 487 15.13 2.13 16.58
C ASP A 487 14.95 1.78 15.10
N MET A 488 14.87 2.79 14.23
CA MET A 488 14.81 2.65 12.77
C MET A 488 16.06 1.94 12.22
N GLN A 489 17.26 2.32 12.67
CA GLN A 489 18.52 1.68 12.29
C GLN A 489 18.64 0.23 12.78
N ILE A 490 18.23 -0.05 14.03
CA ILE A 490 18.25 -1.42 14.61
C ILE A 490 17.33 -2.35 13.83
N LYS A 491 16.22 -1.84 13.28
CA LYS A 491 15.28 -2.58 12.44
C LYS A 491 15.69 -2.64 10.97
N GLU A 492 16.91 -2.19 10.65
CA GLU A 492 17.44 -2.18 9.28
C GLU A 492 16.58 -1.39 8.29
N ILE A 493 15.84 -0.39 8.78
CA ILE A 493 15.07 0.54 7.94
C ILE A 493 15.96 1.74 7.64
N GLU A 494 16.22 2.01 6.36
CA GLU A 494 17.14 3.08 5.94
C GLU A 494 16.60 4.47 6.27
N PRO A 495 17.26 5.25 7.16
CA PRO A 495 16.85 6.61 7.45
C PRO A 495 17.15 7.54 6.27
N SER A 496 16.21 8.45 5.98
CA SER A 496 16.42 9.45 4.93
C SER A 496 17.45 10.51 5.35
N GLN A 497 18.15 11.08 4.37
CA GLN A 497 19.10 12.18 4.60
C GLN A 497 18.44 13.38 5.30
N ASP A 498 17.17 13.65 5.00
CA ASP A 498 16.40 14.76 5.57
C ASP A 498 16.28 14.68 7.10
N ILE A 499 16.15 13.47 7.66
CA ILE A 499 16.07 13.26 9.11
C ILE A 499 17.37 13.70 9.79
N TYR A 500 18.51 13.31 9.24
CA TYR A 500 19.82 13.68 9.79
C TYR A 500 20.03 15.20 9.71
N ILE A 501 19.70 15.82 8.59
CA ILE A 501 19.82 17.28 8.42
C ILE A 501 18.87 18.00 9.39
N ALA A 502 17.64 17.52 9.58
CA ALA A 502 16.67 18.11 10.50
C ALA A 502 17.15 18.04 11.97
N LEU A 503 17.62 16.88 12.42
CA LEU A 503 18.20 16.71 13.75
C LEU A 503 19.44 17.59 13.93
N LEU A 504 20.35 17.56 12.96
CA LEU A 504 21.58 18.37 12.96
C LEU A 504 21.26 19.87 13.05
N ARG A 505 20.29 20.34 12.26
CA ARG A 505 19.82 21.72 12.27
C ARG A 505 19.29 22.10 13.64
N SER A 506 18.49 21.24 14.25
CA SER A 506 17.94 21.52 15.57
C SER A 506 19.02 21.55 16.66
N TYR A 507 19.95 20.60 16.68
CA TYR A 507 21.07 20.62 17.64
C TYR A 507 21.96 21.85 17.45
N ALA A 508 22.26 22.23 16.20
CA ALA A 508 22.98 23.45 15.89
C ALA A 508 22.24 24.70 16.40
N GLN A 509 20.91 24.75 16.29
CA GLN A 509 20.10 25.86 16.81
C GLN A 509 20.18 25.97 18.34
N PHE A 510 20.10 24.86 19.06
CA PHE A 510 20.25 24.83 20.53
C PHE A 510 21.69 25.00 21.01
N GLY A 511 22.68 24.93 20.11
CA GLY A 511 24.10 25.06 20.46
C GLY A 511 24.71 23.79 21.06
N ASP A 512 24.01 22.66 21.00
CA ASP A 512 24.54 21.36 21.41
C ASP A 512 25.46 20.80 20.30
N CYS A 513 26.73 21.19 20.40
CA CYS A 513 27.75 20.80 19.44
C CYS A 513 28.06 19.29 19.47
N ASP A 514 28.04 18.64 20.64
CA ASP A 514 28.45 17.25 20.76
C ASP A 514 27.41 16.32 20.09
N SER A 515 26.12 16.60 20.31
CA SER A 515 25.04 15.90 19.63
C SER A 515 25.01 16.20 18.13
N ALA A 516 25.26 17.45 17.72
CA ALA A 516 25.38 17.80 16.29
C ALA A 516 26.48 16.98 15.58
N VAL A 517 27.67 16.89 16.17
CA VAL A 517 28.77 16.09 15.62
C VAL A 517 28.39 14.61 15.55
N LYS A 518 27.79 14.07 16.61
CA LYS A 518 27.30 12.69 16.65
C LYS A 518 26.30 12.39 15.53
N ILE A 519 25.28 13.24 15.32
CA ILE A 519 24.34 13.09 14.21
C ILE A 519 25.05 13.15 12.86
N SER A 520 26.01 14.07 12.69
CA SER A 520 26.79 14.12 11.44
C SER A 520 27.65 12.87 11.21
N THR A 521 28.21 12.26 12.26
CA THR A 521 28.95 11.01 12.13
C THR A 521 28.02 9.85 11.77
N LEU A 522 26.84 9.78 12.38
CA LEU A 522 25.82 8.78 12.04
C LEU A 522 25.36 8.93 10.59
N MET A 523 25.18 10.15 10.10
CA MET A 523 24.86 10.44 8.70
C MET A 523 25.94 9.89 7.75
N GLN A 524 27.22 10.07 8.07
CA GLN A 524 28.34 9.55 7.28
C GLN A 524 28.43 8.01 7.35
N MET A 525 28.20 7.42 8.52
CA MET A 525 28.18 5.96 8.70
C MET A 525 27.02 5.31 7.94
N ALA A 526 25.91 6.01 7.76
CA ALA A 526 24.80 5.59 6.91
C ALA A 526 25.08 5.78 5.39
N GLY A 527 26.29 6.19 5.01
CA GLY A 527 26.70 6.31 3.61
C GLY A 527 26.42 7.68 2.96
N PHE A 528 25.81 8.62 3.69
CA PHE A 528 25.54 9.96 3.16
C PHE A 528 26.79 10.83 3.23
N GLN A 529 27.18 11.40 2.09
CA GLN A 529 28.28 12.36 2.04
C GLN A 529 27.88 13.67 2.73
N PRO A 530 28.81 14.35 3.44
CA PRO A 530 28.52 15.64 4.05
C PRO A 530 28.07 16.67 3.02
N SER A 531 26.80 17.07 3.08
CA SER A 531 26.26 18.14 2.24
C SER A 531 26.79 19.51 2.67
N PRO A 532 26.81 20.52 1.78
CA PRO A 532 27.19 21.88 2.15
C PRO A 532 26.35 22.42 3.30
N GLU A 533 25.06 22.08 3.32
CA GLU A 533 24.14 22.41 4.41
C GLU A 533 24.57 21.76 5.73
N SER A 534 24.90 20.46 5.73
CA SER A 534 25.36 19.78 6.94
C SER A 534 26.62 20.40 7.53
N GLN A 535 27.57 20.82 6.68
CA GLN A 535 28.80 21.48 7.13
C GLN A 535 28.51 22.89 7.67
N ALA A 536 27.63 23.66 7.02
CA ALA A 536 27.21 24.97 7.53
C ALA A 536 26.55 24.87 8.92
N LEU A 537 25.71 23.85 9.14
CA LEU A 537 25.09 23.58 10.44
C LEU A 537 26.11 23.16 11.50
N LEU A 538 27.12 22.37 11.14
CA LEU A 538 28.23 22.06 12.04
C LEU A 538 29.02 23.31 12.42
N ILE A 539 29.30 24.21 11.47
CA ILE A 539 29.99 25.48 11.74
C ILE A 539 29.17 26.37 12.69
N GLU A 540 27.85 26.43 12.51
CA GLU A 540 26.96 27.11 13.45
C GLU A 540 27.04 26.49 14.86
N ALA A 541 26.98 25.16 14.96
CA ALA A 541 27.08 24.44 16.23
C ALA A 541 28.43 24.67 16.93
N TYR A 542 29.54 24.56 16.19
CA TYR A 542 30.89 24.85 16.70
C TYR A 542 31.03 26.32 17.12
N GLY A 543 30.45 27.26 16.37
CA GLY A 543 30.47 28.67 16.72
C GLY A 543 29.70 28.99 17.99
N LYS A 544 28.59 28.31 18.26
CA LYS A 544 27.90 28.43 19.54
C LYS A 544 28.71 27.84 20.70
N ALA A 545 29.37 26.70 20.48
CA ALA A 545 30.21 26.05 21.48
C ALA A 545 31.61 26.69 21.68
N GLY A 546 32.04 27.61 20.80
CA GLY A 546 33.38 28.20 20.86
C GLY A 546 34.51 27.28 20.36
N LYS A 547 34.18 26.19 19.65
CA LYS A 547 35.17 25.23 19.13
C LYS A 547 35.76 25.72 17.81
N TYR A 548 36.73 26.63 17.89
CA TYR A 548 37.29 27.34 16.75
C TYR A 548 37.98 26.43 15.72
N THR A 549 38.82 25.51 16.18
CA THR A 549 39.66 24.71 15.27
C THR A 549 38.82 23.82 14.37
N GLU A 550 37.73 23.32 14.89
CA GLU A 550 36.77 22.44 14.23
C GLU A 550 35.88 23.23 13.27
N ALA A 551 35.38 24.40 13.69
CA ALA A 551 34.67 25.33 12.81
C ALA A 551 35.54 25.71 11.59
N ARG A 552 36.82 26.02 11.83
CA ARG A 552 37.77 26.35 10.76
C ARG A 552 37.98 25.19 9.80
N ARG A 553 38.17 23.97 10.31
CA ARG A 553 38.34 22.77 9.48
C ARG A 553 37.11 22.50 8.61
N SER A 554 35.91 22.62 9.17
CA SER A 554 34.65 22.48 8.41
C SER A 554 34.48 23.59 7.35
N PHE A 555 34.88 24.83 7.66
CA PHE A 555 34.83 25.92 6.70
C PHE A 555 35.84 25.74 5.55
N ASP A 556 37.08 25.34 5.87
CA ASP A 556 38.10 25.04 4.86
C ASP A 556 37.68 23.84 4.00
N TYR A 557 36.95 22.87 4.55
CA TYR A 557 36.31 21.80 3.78
C TYR A 557 35.33 22.36 2.76
N LEU A 558 34.39 23.23 3.15
CA LEU A 558 33.45 23.88 2.21
C LEU A 558 34.15 24.56 1.04
N LEU A 559 35.22 25.32 1.33
CA LEU A 559 35.99 26.02 0.30
C LEU A 559 36.73 25.07 -0.65
N ARG A 560 37.30 23.97 -0.13
CA ARG A 560 38.05 22.98 -0.93
C ARG A 560 37.16 22.28 -1.96
N PHE A 561 35.91 21.99 -1.61
CA PHE A 561 34.95 21.35 -2.50
C PHE A 561 34.22 22.34 -3.43
N ARG A 562 34.73 23.57 -3.57
CA ARG A 562 34.19 24.63 -4.45
C ARG A 562 32.73 25.01 -4.17
N HIS A 563 32.23 24.68 -2.98
CA HIS A 563 30.92 25.16 -2.55
C HIS A 563 31.07 26.62 -2.10
N LYS A 564 30.18 27.50 -2.59
CA LYS A 564 30.12 28.88 -2.10
C LYS A 564 29.49 28.87 -0.72
N PRO A 565 30.21 29.25 0.36
CA PRO A 565 29.62 29.39 1.67
C PRO A 565 28.55 30.47 1.61
N ASP A 566 27.40 30.21 2.22
CA ASP A 566 26.35 31.20 2.34
C ASP A 566 26.71 32.25 3.41
N ASP A 567 26.00 33.39 3.39
CA ASP A 567 26.25 34.49 4.32
C ASP A 567 26.06 34.05 5.78
N ARG A 568 25.15 33.11 6.04
CA ARG A 568 24.97 32.53 7.37
C ARG A 568 26.20 31.76 7.83
N CYS A 569 26.78 30.89 7.01
CA CYS A 569 28.01 30.17 7.33
C CYS A 569 29.17 31.13 7.59
N ILE A 570 29.33 32.18 6.78
CA ILE A 570 30.37 33.20 6.98
C ILE A 570 30.12 33.94 8.31
N SER A 571 28.87 34.35 8.60
CA SER A 571 28.51 35.03 9.84
C SER A 571 28.81 34.17 11.08
N SER A 572 28.53 32.87 11.03
CA SER A 572 28.86 31.92 12.09
C SER A 572 30.37 31.82 12.30
N MET A 573 31.16 31.79 11.22
CA MET A 573 32.62 31.79 11.32
C MET A 573 33.17 33.10 11.91
N ILE A 574 32.60 34.25 11.57
CA ILE A 574 32.98 35.53 12.18
C ILE A 574 32.60 35.56 13.67
N ALA A 575 31.44 35.02 14.06
CA ALA A 575 31.04 34.91 15.46
C ALA A 575 31.98 33.99 16.27
N VAL A 576 32.53 32.93 15.64
CA VAL A 576 33.58 32.11 16.25
C VAL A 576 34.82 32.96 16.53
N TYR A 577 35.29 33.74 15.55
CA TYR A 577 36.45 34.61 15.73
C TYR A 577 36.22 35.73 16.74
N GLU A 578 34.98 36.23 16.84
CA GLU A 578 34.59 37.22 17.84
C GLU A 578 34.78 36.67 19.26
N LYS A 579 34.29 35.45 19.53
CA LYS A 579 34.40 34.81 20.86
C LYS A 579 35.85 34.60 21.30
N GLU A 580 36.72 34.25 20.36
CA GLU A 580 38.17 34.09 20.59
C GLU A 580 38.94 35.42 20.51
N ASN A 581 38.24 36.54 20.24
CA ASN A 581 38.81 37.88 20.06
C ASN A 581 39.92 37.96 19.00
N GLN A 582 39.79 37.19 17.91
CA GLN A 582 40.78 37.09 16.83
C GLN A 582 40.41 37.96 15.63
N LEU A 583 40.49 39.29 15.77
CA LEU A 583 40.10 40.24 14.72
C LEU A 583 40.92 40.12 13.43
N GLN A 584 42.23 39.89 13.52
CA GLN A 584 43.10 39.82 12.34
C GLN A 584 42.78 38.60 11.44
N PRO A 585 42.68 37.36 11.98
CA PRO A 585 42.18 36.22 11.21
C PRO A 585 40.80 36.41 10.58
N ALA A 586 39.86 37.04 11.29
CA ALA A 586 38.52 37.32 10.77
C ALA A 586 38.57 38.27 9.56
N LEU A 587 39.32 39.36 9.65
CA LEU A 587 39.49 40.30 8.53
C LEU A 587 40.22 39.69 7.34
N ASN A 588 41.24 38.86 7.59
CA ASN A 588 41.94 38.12 6.54
C ASN A 588 41.01 37.11 5.84
N LEU A 589 40.11 36.46 6.58
CA LEU A 589 39.09 35.58 5.99
C LEU A 589 38.16 36.37 5.06
N LEU A 590 37.57 37.47 5.53
CA LEU A 590 36.67 38.31 4.71
C LEU A 590 37.37 38.85 3.45
N LEU A 591 38.63 39.27 3.57
CA LEU A 591 39.44 39.70 2.44
C LEU A 591 39.70 38.60 1.42
N ASN A 592 39.93 37.37 1.87
CA ASN A 592 40.16 36.25 0.97
C ASN A 592 38.85 35.82 0.28
N LEU A 593 37.72 35.82 0.99
CA LEU A 593 36.41 35.58 0.38
C LEU A 593 36.07 36.62 -0.70
N GLU A 594 36.33 37.91 -0.44
CA GLU A 594 36.12 38.99 -1.43
C GLU A 594 37.05 38.81 -2.67
N LYS A 595 38.30 38.36 -2.49
CA LYS A 595 39.20 38.02 -3.61
C LYS A 595 38.69 36.83 -4.43
N ASP A 596 38.07 35.86 -3.78
CA ASP A 596 37.48 34.68 -4.42
C ASP A 596 36.10 34.99 -5.05
N GLY A 597 35.65 36.25 -5.02
CA GLY A 597 34.39 36.70 -5.60
C GLY A 597 33.15 36.31 -4.77
N ILE A 598 33.34 36.01 -3.48
CA ILE A 598 32.26 35.76 -2.52
C ILE A 598 32.09 37.02 -1.69
N GLU A 599 31.02 37.76 -1.95
CA GLU A 599 30.70 38.97 -1.21
C GLU A 599 29.95 38.61 0.09
N PRO A 600 30.47 39.00 1.28
CA PRO A 600 29.74 38.85 2.52
C PRO A 600 28.46 39.68 2.49
N GLY A 601 27.38 39.16 3.06
CA GLY A 601 26.08 39.80 3.13
C GLY A 601 25.79 40.45 4.49
N VAL A 602 24.52 40.79 4.70
CA VAL A 602 24.05 41.56 5.85
C VAL A 602 24.23 40.81 7.18
N ALA A 603 24.09 39.47 7.21
CA ALA A 603 24.28 38.71 8.45
C ALA A 603 25.73 38.77 8.93
N THR A 604 26.69 38.60 8.01
CA THR A 604 28.12 38.71 8.33
C THR A 604 28.48 40.11 8.82
N TYR A 605 28.03 41.15 8.11
CA TYR A 605 28.31 42.52 8.53
C TYR A 605 27.62 42.90 9.84
N SER A 606 26.44 42.35 10.13
CA SER A 606 25.77 42.56 11.42
C SER A 606 26.62 42.06 12.59
N VAL A 607 27.21 40.86 12.47
CA VAL A 607 28.14 40.32 13.49
C VAL A 607 29.39 41.20 13.61
N MET A 608 29.94 41.66 12.48
CA MET A 608 31.08 42.57 12.50
C MET A 608 30.77 43.91 13.19
N VAL A 609 29.62 44.54 12.91
CA VAL A 609 29.22 45.78 13.57
C VAL A 609 29.02 45.53 15.07
N ASP A 610 28.41 44.41 15.46
CA ASP A 610 28.24 44.07 16.86
C ASP A 610 29.59 43.95 17.59
N TRP A 611 30.54 43.25 16.98
CA TRP A 611 31.87 43.05 17.53
C TRP A 611 32.67 44.36 17.62
N LEU A 612 32.70 45.15 16.55
CA LEU A 612 33.36 46.47 16.54
C LEU A 612 32.73 47.44 17.54
N SER A 613 31.40 47.36 17.70
CA SER A 613 30.67 48.11 18.72
C SER A 613 31.16 47.76 20.12
N LYS A 614 31.37 46.47 20.43
CA LYS A 614 31.94 46.01 21.72
C LYS A 614 33.34 46.56 21.92
N MET A 615 34.17 46.57 20.87
CA MET A 615 35.56 47.09 20.87
C MET A 615 35.68 48.62 20.86
N GLN A 616 34.59 49.36 20.73
CA GLN A 616 34.57 50.84 20.62
C GLN A 616 35.31 51.40 19.38
N LEU A 617 35.22 50.69 18.26
CA LEU A 617 35.76 51.11 16.97
C LEU A 617 34.66 51.77 16.12
N ILE A 618 34.38 53.05 16.42
CA ILE A 618 33.23 53.80 15.87
C ILE A 618 33.36 54.03 14.36
N ASP A 619 34.50 54.55 13.91
CA ASP A 619 34.74 54.87 12.49
C ASP A 619 34.60 53.61 11.61
N GLU A 620 35.12 52.48 12.08
CA GLU A 620 35.05 51.20 11.39
C GLU A 620 33.64 50.61 11.41
N ALA A 621 32.91 50.71 12.52
CA ALA A 621 31.52 50.25 12.62
C ALA A 621 30.59 51.04 11.68
N GLU A 622 30.75 52.38 11.62
CA GLU A 622 29.98 53.24 10.71
C GLU A 622 30.23 52.91 9.24
N GLN A 623 31.47 52.64 8.85
CA GLN A 623 31.79 52.21 7.48
C GLN A 623 31.07 50.91 7.08
N ILE A 624 30.94 49.95 8.01
CA ILE A 624 30.21 48.71 7.74
C ILE A 624 28.70 48.98 7.64
N VAL A 625 28.15 49.86 8.47
CA VAL A 625 26.73 50.25 8.40
C VAL A 625 26.43 50.94 7.06
N ASP A 626 27.30 51.82 6.60
CA ASP A 626 27.18 52.47 5.29
C ASP A 626 27.28 51.44 4.15
N LYS A 627 28.13 50.42 4.30
CA LYS A 627 28.21 49.31 3.34
C LYS A 627 26.90 48.51 3.28
N ILE A 628 26.27 48.23 4.43
CA ILE A 628 24.95 47.57 4.49
C ILE A 628 23.90 48.43 3.78
N ALA A 629 23.86 49.74 4.05
CA ALA A 629 22.92 50.65 3.39
C ALA A 629 23.16 50.72 1.87
N GLY A 630 24.42 50.66 1.43
CA GLY A 630 24.79 50.63 0.02
C GLY A 630 24.41 49.34 -0.73
N MET A 631 24.09 48.25 -0.01
CA MET A 631 23.58 47.01 -0.60
C MET A 631 22.07 47.07 -0.94
N GLY A 632 21.38 48.15 -0.57
CA GLY A 632 19.94 48.32 -0.81
C GLY A 632 19.06 47.63 0.23
N GLU A 633 19.64 47.00 1.25
CA GLU A 633 18.92 46.39 2.37
C GLU A 633 18.92 47.32 3.59
N ALA A 634 17.78 47.42 4.28
CA ALA A 634 17.69 48.17 5.52
C ALA A 634 18.52 47.48 6.62
N PRO A 635 19.37 48.21 7.37
CA PRO A 635 20.14 47.62 8.46
C PRO A 635 19.24 46.88 9.46
N PRO A 636 19.56 45.62 9.80
CA PRO A 636 18.80 44.86 10.78
C PRO A 636 18.62 45.63 12.08
N TYR A 637 17.44 45.56 12.69
CA TYR A 637 17.14 46.34 13.89
C TYR A 637 18.15 46.09 15.02
N LYS A 638 18.66 44.85 15.11
CA LYS A 638 19.63 44.41 16.14
C LYS A 638 20.94 45.18 16.07
N ILE A 639 21.33 45.69 14.90
CA ILE A 639 22.49 46.58 14.77
C ILE A 639 22.29 47.88 15.57
N ASN A 640 21.08 48.44 15.60
CA ASN A 640 20.81 49.68 16.35
C ASN A 640 20.98 49.51 17.87
N VAL A 641 20.76 48.30 18.40
CA VAL A 641 21.04 47.99 19.82
C VAL A 641 22.55 48.12 20.08
N SER A 642 23.37 47.51 19.22
CA SER A 642 24.84 47.57 19.30
C SER A 642 25.37 48.99 19.13
N LEU A 643 24.85 49.73 18.15
CA LEU A 643 25.21 51.12 17.89
C LEU A 643 24.79 52.07 19.02
N CYS A 644 23.59 51.90 19.58
CA CYS A 644 23.12 52.70 20.70
C CYS A 644 24.04 52.55 21.91
N SER A 645 24.35 51.30 22.29
CA SER A 645 25.30 51.00 23.37
C SER A 645 26.71 51.54 23.06
N MET A 646 27.17 51.44 21.81
CA MET A 646 28.46 51.99 21.38
C MET A 646 28.51 53.53 21.51
N TYR A 647 27.58 54.25 20.88
CA TYR A 647 27.53 55.71 20.88
C TYR A 647 27.32 56.29 22.28
N ALA A 648 26.50 55.63 23.11
CA ALA A 648 26.30 56.03 24.50
C ALA A 648 27.62 55.96 25.28
N ARG A 649 28.31 54.81 25.25
CA ARG A 649 29.63 54.63 25.89
C ARG A 649 30.70 55.58 25.35
N ALA A 650 30.59 55.99 24.09
CA ALA A 650 31.51 56.94 23.46
C ALA A 650 31.16 58.42 23.74
N GLY A 651 30.00 58.71 24.35
CA GLY A 651 29.53 60.07 24.59
C GLY A 651 29.03 60.82 23.35
N VAL A 652 28.71 60.12 22.25
CA VAL A 652 28.20 60.74 21.02
C VAL A 652 26.68 60.93 21.12
N GLU A 653 26.26 61.95 21.89
CA GLU A 653 24.87 62.16 22.31
C GLU A 653 23.85 62.13 21.16
N LYS A 654 24.05 62.92 20.10
CA LYS A 654 23.08 62.99 18.98
C LYS A 654 22.83 61.62 18.33
N LYS A 655 23.90 60.86 18.05
CA LYS A 655 23.80 59.54 17.42
C LYS A 655 23.25 58.50 18.39
N ALA A 656 23.62 58.59 19.68
CA ALA A 656 23.10 57.72 20.73
C ALA A 656 21.58 57.86 20.88
N LEU A 657 21.07 59.09 20.93
CA LEU A 657 19.63 59.37 21.02
C LEU A 657 18.88 58.97 19.74
N GLN A 658 19.48 59.17 18.56
CA GLN A 658 18.91 58.71 17.31
C GLN A 658 18.78 57.18 17.28
N ALA A 659 19.84 56.44 17.62
CA ALA A 659 19.80 54.98 17.70
C ALA A 659 18.82 54.49 18.77
N LEU A 660 18.74 55.18 19.92
CA LEU A 660 17.79 54.89 20.98
C LEU A 660 16.34 55.06 20.51
N SER A 661 16.03 56.12 19.77
CA SER A 661 14.68 56.35 19.23
C SER A 661 14.22 55.23 18.28
N VAL A 662 15.13 54.71 17.45
CA VAL A 662 14.85 53.58 16.54
C VAL A 662 14.61 52.29 17.33
N VAL A 663 15.38 52.08 18.39
CA VAL A 663 15.23 50.92 19.28
C VAL A 663 13.92 50.98 20.08
N GLU A 664 13.56 52.15 20.61
CA GLU A 664 12.30 52.36 21.33
C GLU A 664 11.07 52.18 20.43
N ALA A 665 11.13 52.65 19.18
CA ALA A 665 10.06 52.46 18.20
C ALA A 665 9.76 50.98 17.91
N LYS A 666 10.76 50.10 18.04
CA LYS A 666 10.63 48.64 17.87
C LYS A 666 10.84 47.88 19.17
N LYS A 667 10.44 48.47 20.30
CA LYS A 667 10.60 47.86 21.63
C LYS A 667 10.05 46.43 21.70
N ASP A 668 8.98 46.10 20.97
CA ASP A 668 8.33 44.76 20.92
C ASP A 668 9.22 43.63 20.41
N GLN A 669 10.32 43.95 19.73
CA GLN A 669 11.27 42.96 19.23
C GLN A 669 12.49 42.76 20.14
N LEU A 670 12.68 43.60 21.16
CA LEU A 670 13.85 43.53 22.05
C LEU A 670 13.77 42.33 23.00
N GLN A 671 14.87 41.59 23.12
CA GLN A 671 15.05 40.54 24.11
C GLN A 671 15.65 41.09 25.41
N ARG A 672 15.57 40.28 26.48
CA ARG A 672 16.06 40.66 27.81
C ARG A 672 17.53 41.09 27.82
N GLU A 673 18.36 40.41 27.03
CA GLU A 673 19.79 40.72 26.87
C GLU A 673 20.01 42.08 26.18
N ASP A 674 19.18 42.41 25.19
CA ASP A 674 19.25 43.68 24.47
C ASP A 674 18.95 44.85 25.42
N PHE A 675 17.93 44.72 26.28
CA PHE A 675 17.62 45.73 27.31
C PHE A 675 18.80 45.94 28.26
N ASN A 676 19.40 44.85 28.76
CA ASN A 676 20.55 44.95 29.67
C ASN A 676 21.71 45.69 29.01
N ARG A 677 22.05 45.34 27.77
CA ARG A 677 23.15 45.95 27.03
C ARG A 677 22.94 47.45 26.75
N ILE A 678 21.70 47.86 26.48
CA ILE A 678 21.36 49.28 26.28
C ILE A 678 21.49 50.03 27.62
N ILE A 679 20.92 49.48 28.70
CA ILE A 679 20.99 50.09 30.04
C ILE A 679 22.45 50.25 30.46
N GLU A 680 23.26 49.19 30.39
CA GLU A 680 24.69 49.23 30.73
C GLU A 680 25.46 50.25 29.88
N GLY A 681 25.14 50.33 28.58
CA GLY A 681 25.74 51.31 27.66
C GLY A 681 25.39 52.76 28.00
N LEU A 682 24.12 53.03 28.32
CA LEU A 682 23.63 54.35 28.71
C LEU A 682 24.19 54.78 30.07
N GLU A 683 24.26 53.88 31.06
CA GLU A 683 24.85 54.16 32.37
C GLU A 683 26.35 54.47 32.25
N SER A 684 27.08 53.67 31.47
CA SER A 684 28.50 53.90 31.18
C SER A 684 28.74 55.23 30.44
N GLY A 685 27.77 55.67 29.64
CA GLY A 685 27.80 56.94 28.92
C GLY A 685 27.30 58.16 29.71
N GLY A 686 26.80 57.97 30.94
CA GLY A 686 26.24 59.05 31.76
C GLY A 686 24.78 59.44 31.45
N PHE A 687 24.10 58.71 30.58
CA PHE A 687 22.70 58.96 30.19
C PHE A 687 21.70 58.36 31.19
N MET A 688 21.80 58.73 32.46
CA MET A 688 21.07 58.09 33.58
C MET A 688 19.54 58.19 33.46
N LYS A 689 19.00 59.29 32.93
CA LYS A 689 17.55 59.48 32.76
C LYS A 689 16.97 58.50 31.74
N ASP A 690 17.69 58.30 30.64
CA ASP A 690 17.26 57.38 29.58
C ASP A 690 17.48 55.92 30.00
N ALA A 691 18.56 55.61 30.73
CA ALA A 691 18.76 54.30 31.35
C ALA A 691 17.61 53.91 32.30
N GLN A 692 17.16 54.83 33.16
CA GLN A 692 16.01 54.61 34.03
C GLN A 692 14.70 54.40 33.24
N ARG A 693 14.53 55.12 32.12
CA ARG A 693 13.35 54.95 31.24
C ARG A 693 13.31 53.55 30.62
N ILE A 694 14.44 53.09 30.08
CA ILE A 694 14.55 51.75 29.49
C ILE A 694 14.40 50.66 30.56
N ARG A 695 14.91 50.88 31.79
CA ARG A 695 14.69 49.97 32.92
C ARG A 695 13.22 49.80 33.27
N ARG A 696 12.44 50.89 33.32
CA ARG A 696 10.98 50.82 33.53
C ARG A 696 10.27 50.06 32.40
N LEU A 697 10.70 50.24 31.15
CA LEU A 697 10.15 49.47 30.02
C LEU A 697 10.44 47.97 30.13
N LYS A 698 11.63 47.59 30.62
CA LYS A 698 11.98 46.20 30.92
C LYS A 698 11.09 45.61 32.03
N GLU A 699 10.85 46.37 33.10
CA GLU A 699 10.00 45.95 34.22
C GLU A 699 8.53 45.74 33.80
N LEU A 700 7.98 46.63 32.96
CA LEU A 700 6.62 46.51 32.43
C LEU A 700 6.39 45.24 31.59
N ARG A 701 7.45 44.60 31.09
CA ARG A 701 7.38 43.30 30.40
C ARG A 701 7.44 42.08 31.31
N GLY A 702 7.52 42.27 32.62
CA GLY A 702 7.64 41.17 33.58
C GLY A 702 9.04 40.54 33.64
N TRP A 703 10.06 41.19 33.07
CA TRP A 703 11.46 40.75 33.18
C TRP A 703 12.12 41.39 34.40
N LEU A 704 11.65 41.00 35.58
CA LEU A 704 12.24 41.33 36.88
C LEU A 704 13.36 40.33 37.21
N HIS A 705 14.49 40.86 37.69
CA HIS A 705 15.77 40.18 37.95
C HIS A 705 16.45 39.64 36.70
#